data_AF-A0A956KJH7-F1
#
_entry.id   AF-A0A956KJH7-F1
#
_cell.length_a   1.000
_cell.length_b   1.000
_cell.length_c   1.000
_cell.angle_alpha   90.00
_cell.angle_beta   90.00
_cell.angle_gamma   90.00
#
_symmetry.space_group_name_H-M   'P 1'
#
loop_
_entity.id
_entity.type
_entity.pdbx_description
1 polymer ?
#
loop_
_entity_poly.entity_id
_entity_poly.type
_entity_poly.pdbx_seq_one_letter_code
_entity_poly.pdbx_strand_id
1 'polypeptide(L)'
;MSLIKTRPKVRLLLARPLVAGEIGEFIIELHCSKPVPVDGVRLTLFGDLIFIHTSQYGRNRSASRFLEHGVELLESSVEYDAGVHRLRRQIRMAENLPGSWEGDRLGVEYGVAIRVDIPWWPDARAEFMVRVAAAPAPLDEEPARVYVTHTGGPPAKGPYLEVSLAQQSVHPGEPLRASAALGNVSTTTYRKLLVALVALESIPLGLGGNFVNSHTVARWRVDVPQDTGELQPIPFKLQLPAAMAPGFRLHRAELSWILQLTADVAWSSDPSVRVPLDVRPRGADEPDGEAVAQPLAVGSDRLRLIWSNVARATGLEFVDGQIRGVVPDTGEGVTLELRRGHDDNGRARVVGRLEFPSLGVGLRPHRARRTLLGGFDPRLAARDPAQSERLDAELGAALTAAEAAARLDVQPAKLQPLLYALVTAGLLAVADGRFANTAEAAEFLVKGRPRYIGGAHSAYSDLWSSTMHTAQSIRTGVPQARHDFSQMSQAELSAFIRGLDAGAGATARRLDKTFDMKRFRHLLDAGGGSGGLAIALAKLCPDLRASVAELPNVATVTRECVAESGLGERVDVVEADLVAAPPPGAYDAVVLRSVLQVLSPAQAAAALRHAVAALAPGGECFVVGRMLDDSRLAPLDAVAVNVMFLNVYEAGQAWTESEYRGWFEQAGLSGNTRTPLAGGYSIMHGVKG
;
A
#
# COMPACT_ATOMS: atom_id res chain seq x y z
N MET A 1 -11.34 -31.12 -85.25
CA MET A 1 -10.64 -31.15 -83.94
C MET A 1 -10.49 -29.73 -83.43
N SER A 2 -11.24 -29.36 -82.39
CA SER A 2 -11.26 -28.00 -81.82
C SER A 2 -9.98 -27.75 -81.00
N LEU A 3 -9.03 -27.02 -81.58
CA LEU A 3 -7.71 -26.64 -81.02
C LEU A 3 -7.77 -25.65 -79.84
N ILE A 4 -8.96 -25.29 -79.36
CA ILE A 4 -9.11 -24.39 -78.21
C ILE A 4 -9.04 -25.24 -76.94
N LYS A 5 -7.83 -25.33 -76.39
CA LYS A 5 -7.53 -25.84 -75.05
C LYS A 5 -8.20 -24.95 -74.01
N THR A 6 -8.93 -25.54 -73.07
CA THR A 6 -9.63 -24.81 -72.01
C THR A 6 -9.15 -25.31 -70.64
N ARG A 7 -8.93 -24.38 -69.70
CA ARG A 7 -8.61 -24.71 -68.31
C ARG A 7 -9.90 -24.86 -67.50
N PRO A 8 -9.92 -25.70 -66.45
CA PRO A 8 -11.04 -25.75 -65.54
C PRO A 8 -11.22 -24.38 -64.86
N LYS A 9 -12.47 -23.93 -64.73
CA LYS A 9 -12.78 -22.82 -63.82
C LYS A 9 -12.90 -23.42 -62.42
N VAL A 10 -12.20 -22.81 -61.46
CA VAL A 10 -12.23 -23.26 -60.07
C VAL A 10 -13.26 -22.44 -59.30
N ARG A 11 -14.08 -23.11 -58.49
CA ARG A 11 -14.90 -22.47 -57.45
C ARG A 11 -14.60 -23.10 -56.11
N LEU A 12 -14.64 -22.29 -55.06
CA LEU A 12 -14.58 -22.75 -53.68
C LEU A 12 -15.95 -22.57 -53.03
N LEU A 13 -16.45 -23.63 -52.41
CA LEU A 13 -17.63 -23.60 -51.55
C LEU A 13 -17.19 -24.01 -50.14
N LEU A 14 -17.69 -23.29 -49.15
CA LEU A 14 -17.52 -23.61 -47.74
C LEU A 14 -18.87 -24.08 -47.20
N ALA A 15 -18.91 -25.24 -46.56
CA ALA A 15 -20.17 -25.78 -46.02
C ALA A 15 -20.69 -24.96 -44.83
N ARG A 16 -19.76 -24.35 -44.07
CA ARG A 16 -20.01 -23.50 -42.90
C ARG A 16 -18.93 -22.40 -42.81
N PRO A 17 -19.17 -21.32 -42.04
CA PRO A 17 -18.11 -20.37 -41.68
C PRO A 17 -16.92 -21.10 -41.04
N LEU A 18 -15.70 -20.64 -41.31
CA LEU A 18 -14.51 -21.21 -40.71
C LEU A 18 -14.33 -20.66 -39.29
N VAL A 19 -14.10 -21.55 -38.33
CA VAL A 19 -13.85 -21.20 -36.93
C VAL A 19 -12.52 -21.82 -36.51
N ALA A 20 -11.68 -21.07 -35.82
CA ALA A 20 -10.42 -21.57 -35.27
C ALA A 20 -10.69 -22.76 -34.33
N GLY A 21 -9.83 -23.78 -34.37
CA GLY A 21 -10.01 -25.02 -33.59
C GLY A 21 -11.00 -26.04 -34.17
N GLU A 22 -11.92 -25.62 -35.04
CA GLU A 22 -12.90 -26.50 -35.67
C GLU A 22 -12.41 -27.13 -36.98
N ILE A 23 -13.15 -28.11 -37.50
CA ILE A 23 -12.89 -28.72 -38.80
C ILE A 23 -13.60 -27.89 -39.89
N GLY A 24 -12.82 -27.23 -40.74
CA GLY A 24 -13.33 -26.56 -41.93
C GLY A 24 -13.54 -27.56 -43.09
N GLU A 25 -14.70 -27.52 -43.73
CA GLU A 25 -15.00 -28.31 -44.92
C GLU A 25 -14.90 -27.45 -46.19
N PHE A 26 -13.91 -27.78 -47.03
CA PHE A 26 -13.60 -27.10 -48.28
C PHE A 26 -14.05 -27.97 -49.45
N ILE A 27 -14.93 -27.42 -50.29
CA ILE A 27 -15.44 -28.09 -51.49
C ILE A 27 -14.94 -27.32 -52.71
N ILE A 28 -14.04 -27.94 -53.46
CA ILE A 28 -13.46 -27.39 -54.68
C ILE A 28 -14.27 -27.91 -55.86
N GLU A 29 -14.88 -27.02 -56.65
CA GLU A 29 -15.51 -27.39 -57.91
C GLU A 29 -14.59 -27.07 -59.09
N LEU A 30 -14.25 -28.10 -59.86
CA LEU A 30 -13.57 -27.97 -61.15
C LEU A 30 -14.62 -28.01 -62.26
N HIS A 31 -14.80 -26.87 -62.94
CA HIS A 31 -15.74 -26.73 -64.05
C HIS A 31 -15.00 -26.91 -65.37
N CYS A 32 -15.06 -28.13 -65.90
CA CYS A 32 -14.41 -28.54 -67.15
C CYS A 32 -15.39 -28.36 -68.31
N SER A 33 -15.05 -27.48 -69.27
CA SER A 33 -15.87 -27.31 -70.50
C SER A 33 -15.64 -28.41 -71.54
N LYS A 34 -14.54 -29.16 -71.40
CA LYS A 34 -14.09 -30.29 -72.21
C LYS A 34 -13.28 -31.22 -71.29
N PRO A 35 -12.98 -32.47 -71.69
CA PRO A 35 -12.05 -33.32 -70.96
C PRO A 35 -10.68 -32.67 -70.74
N VAL A 36 -10.16 -32.70 -69.51
CA VAL A 36 -8.86 -32.12 -69.13
C VAL A 36 -8.13 -33.08 -68.18
N PRO A 37 -6.87 -33.49 -68.47
CA PRO A 37 -6.04 -34.20 -67.51
C PRO A 37 -5.49 -33.24 -66.46
N VAL A 38 -5.53 -33.67 -65.19
CA VAL A 38 -5.08 -32.91 -64.03
C VAL A 38 -4.12 -33.78 -63.22
N ASP A 39 -2.86 -33.36 -63.12
CA ASP A 39 -1.80 -34.11 -62.44
C ASP A 39 -1.80 -33.90 -60.92
N GLY A 40 -2.33 -32.77 -60.46
CA GLY A 40 -2.38 -32.41 -59.06
C GLY A 40 -3.37 -31.29 -58.80
N VAL A 41 -3.98 -31.32 -57.62
CA VAL A 41 -4.78 -30.21 -57.10
C VAL A 41 -4.30 -29.94 -55.68
N ARG A 42 -3.63 -28.80 -55.51
CA ARG A 42 -3.18 -28.34 -54.20
C ARG A 42 -4.10 -27.25 -53.68
N LEU A 43 -4.61 -27.42 -52.47
CA LEU A 43 -5.26 -26.38 -51.70
C LEU A 43 -4.28 -25.82 -50.67
N THR A 44 -4.09 -24.51 -50.63
CA THR A 44 -3.27 -23.82 -49.63
C THR A 44 -4.12 -22.82 -48.86
N LEU A 45 -4.35 -23.10 -47.58
CA LEU A 45 -4.93 -22.14 -46.64
C LEU A 45 -3.81 -21.24 -46.14
N PHE A 46 -3.97 -19.92 -46.25
CA PHE A 46 -3.00 -18.97 -45.73
C PHE A 46 -3.67 -17.86 -44.91
N GLY A 47 -2.90 -17.24 -44.04
CA GLY A 47 -3.30 -16.13 -43.20
C GLY A 47 -2.21 -15.06 -43.20
N ASP A 48 -2.59 -13.83 -43.51
CA ASP A 48 -1.71 -12.69 -43.66
C ASP A 48 -2.10 -11.57 -42.68
N LEU A 49 -1.09 -11.01 -42.01
CA LEU A 49 -1.20 -9.74 -41.30
C LEU A 49 -1.08 -8.61 -42.32
N ILE A 50 -2.07 -7.73 -42.37
CA ILE A 50 -2.09 -6.59 -43.27
C ILE A 50 -1.69 -5.34 -42.49
N PHE A 51 -0.63 -4.67 -42.93
CA PHE A 51 -0.18 -3.41 -42.36
C PHE A 51 -0.46 -2.28 -43.33
N ILE A 52 -1.10 -1.24 -42.81
CA ILE A 52 -1.53 -0.08 -43.59
C ILE A 52 -0.71 1.14 -43.18
N HIS A 53 0.02 1.71 -44.13
CA HIS A 53 0.88 2.87 -43.92
C HIS A 53 0.35 4.07 -44.71
N THR A 54 -0.08 5.11 -44.02
CA THR A 54 -0.45 6.38 -44.64
C THR A 54 0.77 7.29 -44.72
N SER A 55 1.09 7.76 -45.94
CA SER A 55 2.15 8.72 -46.22
C SER A 55 1.62 9.90 -47.04
N GLN A 56 2.46 10.92 -47.26
CA GLN A 56 2.13 12.03 -48.16
C GLN A 56 1.87 11.61 -49.63
N TYR A 57 2.27 10.39 -50.00
CA TYR A 57 2.07 9.82 -51.35
C TYR A 57 0.86 8.86 -51.44
N GLY A 58 0.08 8.71 -50.36
CA GLY A 58 -1.10 7.85 -50.32
C GLY A 58 -0.99 6.72 -49.28
N ARG A 59 -1.99 5.82 -49.33
CA ARG A 59 -2.14 4.67 -48.42
C ARG A 59 -1.46 3.45 -49.04
N ASN A 60 -0.35 3.01 -48.45
CA ASN A 60 0.39 1.82 -48.82
C ASN A 60 -0.05 0.62 -47.97
N ARG A 61 -0.19 -0.54 -48.60
CA ARG A 61 -0.58 -1.81 -47.96
C ARG A 61 0.57 -2.80 -48.07
N SER A 62 0.97 -3.41 -46.96
CA SER A 62 1.92 -4.52 -46.95
C SER A 62 1.34 -5.71 -46.20
N ALA A 63 1.81 -6.91 -46.50
CA ALA A 63 1.32 -8.14 -45.90
C ALA A 63 2.49 -8.95 -45.32
N SER A 64 2.26 -9.62 -44.19
CA SER A 64 3.19 -10.60 -43.60
C SER A 64 2.44 -11.88 -43.32
N ARG A 65 2.84 -12.96 -44.00
CA ARG A 65 2.26 -14.28 -43.79
C ARG A 65 2.60 -14.83 -42.42
N PHE A 66 1.59 -15.32 -41.71
CA PHE A 66 1.74 -16.00 -40.41
C PHE A 66 1.20 -17.43 -40.44
N LEU A 67 0.37 -17.77 -41.43
CA LEU A 67 -0.16 -19.11 -41.65
C LEU A 67 0.03 -19.49 -43.12
N GLU A 68 0.55 -20.70 -43.37
CA GLU A 68 0.53 -21.34 -44.68
C GLU A 68 0.42 -22.85 -44.49
N HIS A 69 -0.68 -23.43 -44.97
CA HIS A 69 -0.96 -24.86 -44.84
C HIS A 69 -1.46 -25.41 -46.18
N GLY A 70 -0.58 -26.17 -46.85
CA GLY A 70 -0.86 -26.82 -48.14
C GLY A 70 -1.30 -28.27 -47.97
N VAL A 71 -2.30 -28.69 -48.74
CA VAL A 71 -2.82 -30.05 -48.80
C VAL A 71 -3.00 -30.47 -50.25
N GLU A 72 -2.42 -31.61 -50.61
CA GLU A 72 -2.70 -32.26 -51.90
C GLU A 72 -4.05 -32.98 -51.85
N LEU A 73 -4.87 -32.76 -52.88
CA LEU A 73 -6.20 -33.35 -53.00
C LEU A 73 -6.25 -34.55 -53.94
N LEU A 74 -5.20 -34.75 -54.73
CA LEU A 74 -5.06 -35.86 -55.66
C LEU A 74 -3.79 -36.66 -55.34
N GLU A 75 -3.90 -37.98 -55.33
CA GLU A 75 -2.78 -38.92 -55.14
C GLU A 75 -2.15 -39.36 -56.46
N SER A 76 -2.89 -39.24 -57.57
CA SER A 76 -2.45 -39.57 -58.92
C SER A 76 -3.17 -38.69 -59.95
N SER A 77 -2.63 -38.61 -61.17
CA SER A 77 -3.25 -37.87 -62.29
C SER A 77 -4.64 -38.43 -62.62
N VAL A 78 -5.59 -37.54 -62.86
CA VAL A 78 -6.99 -37.87 -63.19
C VAL A 78 -7.41 -37.14 -64.46
N GLU A 79 -8.07 -37.86 -65.38
CA GLU A 79 -8.74 -37.24 -66.53
C GLU A 79 -10.19 -36.89 -66.15
N TYR A 80 -10.48 -35.59 -66.10
CA TYR A 80 -11.83 -35.08 -65.78
C TYR A 80 -12.62 -34.82 -67.06
N ASP A 81 -13.77 -35.49 -67.21
CA ASP A 81 -14.72 -35.24 -68.31
C ASP A 81 -15.29 -33.82 -68.30
N ALA A 82 -15.98 -33.43 -69.39
CA ALA A 82 -16.74 -32.18 -69.41
C ALA A 82 -17.86 -32.22 -68.35
N GLY A 83 -17.89 -31.23 -67.45
CA GLY A 83 -18.83 -31.20 -66.33
C GLY A 83 -18.29 -30.47 -65.11
N VAL A 84 -18.97 -30.63 -63.97
CA VAL A 84 -18.57 -30.10 -62.68
C VAL A 84 -18.12 -31.24 -61.78
N HIS A 85 -16.87 -31.21 -61.37
CA HIS A 85 -16.26 -32.22 -60.50
C HIS A 85 -15.97 -31.64 -59.13
N ARG A 86 -16.28 -32.37 -58.07
CA ARG A 86 -16.17 -31.89 -56.68
C ARG A 86 -15.10 -32.66 -55.93
N LEU A 87 -14.13 -31.92 -55.39
CA LEU A 87 -13.14 -32.43 -54.44
C LEU A 87 -13.47 -31.88 -53.06
N ARG A 88 -13.55 -32.75 -52.06
CA ARG A 88 -13.83 -32.36 -50.68
C ARG A 88 -12.60 -32.57 -49.81
N ARG A 89 -12.31 -31.60 -48.96
CA ARG A 89 -11.26 -31.73 -47.96
C ARG A 89 -11.70 -31.14 -46.64
N GLN A 90 -11.45 -31.89 -45.58
CA GLN A 90 -11.56 -31.42 -44.21
C GLN A 90 -10.19 -31.00 -43.71
N ILE A 91 -10.08 -29.79 -43.18
CA ILE A 91 -8.84 -29.25 -42.60
C ILE A 91 -9.17 -28.80 -41.18
N ARG A 92 -8.42 -29.31 -40.20
CA ARG A 92 -8.53 -28.83 -38.82
C ARG A 92 -7.85 -27.48 -38.70
N MET A 93 -8.62 -26.46 -38.35
CA MET A 93 -8.11 -25.12 -38.11
C MET A 93 -7.31 -25.11 -36.80
N ALA A 94 -6.17 -24.43 -36.76
CA ALA A 94 -5.43 -24.27 -35.51
C ALA A 94 -6.26 -23.41 -34.51
N GLU A 95 -6.20 -23.76 -33.22
CA GLU A 95 -7.02 -23.13 -32.17
C GLU A 95 -6.63 -21.68 -31.87
N ASN A 96 -5.35 -21.34 -32.05
CA ASN A 96 -4.79 -20.02 -31.76
C ASN A 96 -4.87 -19.04 -32.94
N LEU A 97 -5.62 -19.38 -34.00
CA LEU A 97 -5.78 -18.48 -35.15
C LEU A 97 -6.61 -17.27 -34.74
N PRO A 98 -6.11 -16.03 -34.96
CA PRO A 98 -6.90 -14.83 -34.72
C PRO A 98 -8.11 -14.78 -35.66
N GLY A 99 -9.20 -14.16 -35.20
CA GLY A 99 -10.33 -13.87 -36.07
C GLY A 99 -9.93 -12.88 -37.17
N SER A 100 -10.60 -12.96 -38.33
CA SER A 100 -10.49 -11.95 -39.38
C SER A 100 -10.82 -10.57 -38.84
N TRP A 101 -9.96 -9.60 -39.12
CA TRP A 101 -10.06 -8.24 -38.60
C TRP A 101 -9.68 -7.22 -39.67
N GLU A 102 -10.40 -6.11 -39.71
CA GLU A 102 -10.08 -4.97 -40.58
C GLU A 102 -10.04 -3.71 -39.72
N GLY A 103 -8.84 -3.33 -39.32
CA GLY A 103 -8.58 -2.13 -38.54
C GLY A 103 -8.03 -0.98 -39.37
N ASP A 104 -7.54 0.06 -38.70
CA ASP A 104 -7.04 1.27 -39.35
C ASP A 104 -5.62 1.06 -39.91
N ARG A 105 -4.73 0.52 -39.06
CA ARG A 105 -3.33 0.24 -39.39
C ARG A 105 -3.00 -1.24 -39.45
N LEU A 106 -3.87 -2.10 -38.91
CA LEU A 106 -3.68 -3.55 -38.81
C LEU A 106 -4.92 -4.30 -39.28
N GLY A 107 -4.74 -5.33 -40.11
CA GLY A 107 -5.77 -6.28 -40.50
C GLY A 107 -5.29 -7.73 -40.41
N VAL A 108 -6.22 -8.66 -40.33
CA VAL A 108 -6.01 -10.11 -40.38
C VAL A 108 -6.88 -10.67 -41.49
N GLU A 109 -6.25 -11.15 -42.54
CA GLU A 109 -6.92 -11.72 -43.71
C GLU A 109 -6.57 -13.19 -43.87
N TYR A 110 -7.54 -13.98 -44.31
CA TYR A 110 -7.34 -15.39 -44.65
C TYR A 110 -7.75 -15.64 -46.09
N GLY A 111 -7.04 -16.54 -46.75
CA GLY A 111 -7.38 -16.94 -48.11
C GLY A 111 -7.08 -18.41 -48.37
N VAL A 112 -7.69 -18.90 -49.44
CA VAL A 112 -7.50 -20.25 -49.96
C VAL A 112 -7.01 -20.13 -51.39
N ALA A 113 -5.76 -20.52 -51.62
CA ALA A 113 -5.18 -20.62 -52.95
C ALA A 113 -5.32 -22.07 -53.45
N ILE A 114 -5.94 -22.23 -54.62
CA ILE A 114 -6.08 -23.52 -55.30
C ILE A 114 -5.22 -23.49 -56.54
N ARG A 115 -4.31 -24.45 -56.64
CA ARG A 115 -3.46 -24.69 -57.81
C ARG A 115 -3.88 -26.02 -58.42
N VAL A 116 -4.20 -25.99 -59.71
CA VAL A 116 -4.53 -27.17 -60.52
C VAL A 116 -3.42 -27.32 -61.55
N ASP A 117 -2.63 -28.38 -61.40
CA ASP A 117 -1.48 -28.67 -62.24
C ASP A 117 -1.93 -29.39 -63.51
N ILE A 118 -1.58 -28.83 -64.67
CA ILE A 118 -2.03 -29.30 -65.98
C ILE A 118 -0.78 -29.67 -66.81
N PRO A 119 -0.58 -30.93 -67.21
CA PRO A 119 0.69 -31.39 -67.79
C PRO A 119 1.16 -30.64 -69.05
N TRP A 120 0.24 -30.05 -69.80
CA TRP A 120 0.50 -29.44 -71.11
C TRP A 120 0.18 -27.93 -71.17
N TRP A 121 -0.04 -27.27 -70.03
CA TRP A 121 -0.48 -25.87 -69.94
C TRP A 121 -0.04 -25.21 -68.62
N PRO A 122 0.05 -23.87 -68.54
CA PRO A 122 0.22 -23.20 -67.24
C PRO A 122 -0.91 -23.54 -66.26
N ASP A 123 -0.53 -23.83 -65.01
CA ASP A 123 -1.46 -24.21 -63.94
C ASP A 123 -2.61 -23.22 -63.78
N ALA A 124 -3.81 -23.74 -63.54
CA ALA A 124 -4.91 -22.89 -63.13
C ALA A 124 -4.72 -22.52 -61.65
N ARG A 125 -4.61 -21.22 -61.37
CA ARG A 125 -4.52 -20.68 -60.01
C ARG A 125 -5.76 -19.84 -59.72
N ALA A 126 -6.39 -20.10 -58.59
CA ALA A 126 -7.51 -19.32 -58.09
C ALA A 126 -7.31 -19.05 -56.60
N GLU A 127 -7.56 -17.82 -56.17
CA GLU A 127 -7.41 -17.40 -54.80
C GLU A 127 -8.74 -16.83 -54.30
N PHE A 128 -9.17 -17.30 -53.13
CA PHE A 128 -10.45 -16.95 -52.54
C PHE A 128 -10.21 -16.42 -51.13
N MET A 129 -10.60 -15.16 -50.88
CA MET A 129 -10.55 -14.61 -49.52
C MET A 129 -11.70 -15.18 -48.69
N VAL A 130 -11.38 -15.64 -47.48
CA VAL A 130 -12.32 -16.27 -46.55
C VAL A 130 -12.27 -15.54 -45.20
N ARG A 131 -13.37 -15.59 -44.45
CA ARG A 131 -13.40 -15.11 -43.07
C ARG A 131 -13.25 -16.29 -42.12
N VAL A 132 -12.39 -16.10 -41.11
CA VAL A 132 -12.19 -17.05 -40.02
C VAL A 132 -12.62 -16.36 -38.73
N ALA A 133 -13.49 -17.01 -37.96
CA ALA A 133 -13.82 -16.60 -36.60
C ALA A 133 -12.79 -17.17 -35.61
N ALA A 134 -12.48 -16.44 -34.55
CA ALA A 134 -11.66 -16.96 -33.46
C ALA A 134 -12.42 -18.07 -32.70
N ALA A 135 -11.67 -18.95 -32.03
CA ALA A 135 -12.25 -20.09 -31.30
C ALA A 135 -13.10 -19.57 -30.13
N PRO A 136 -14.35 -20.05 -29.96
CA PRO A 136 -15.19 -19.66 -28.83
C PRO A 136 -14.48 -19.83 -27.49
N ALA A 137 -14.61 -18.83 -26.62
CA ALA A 137 -14.05 -18.88 -25.29
C ALA A 137 -15.08 -18.34 -24.28
N PRO A 138 -15.32 -19.04 -23.17
CA PRO A 138 -16.23 -18.56 -22.14
C PRO A 138 -15.70 -17.23 -21.57
N LEU A 139 -16.62 -16.42 -21.04
CA LEU A 139 -16.24 -15.23 -20.28
C LEU A 139 -15.58 -15.65 -18.96
N ASP A 140 -14.41 -15.09 -18.70
CA ASP A 140 -13.73 -15.29 -17.41
C ASP A 140 -14.47 -14.53 -16.29
N GLU A 141 -14.68 -15.19 -15.14
CA GLU A 141 -15.14 -14.55 -13.92
C GLU A 141 -13.98 -13.80 -13.24
N GLU A 142 -13.70 -12.58 -13.69
CA GLU A 142 -12.74 -11.71 -13.02
C GLU A 142 -13.37 -10.96 -11.84
N PRO A 143 -12.62 -10.59 -10.78
CA PRO A 143 -13.18 -9.76 -9.72
C PRO A 143 -13.48 -8.33 -10.20
N ALA A 144 -14.50 -7.70 -9.61
CA ALA A 144 -14.89 -6.33 -9.90
C ALA A 144 -13.71 -5.38 -9.65
N ARG A 145 -13.38 -4.55 -10.64
CA ARG A 145 -12.32 -3.54 -10.52
C ARG A 145 -12.89 -2.15 -10.69
N VAL A 146 -12.35 -1.24 -9.89
CA VAL A 146 -12.67 0.17 -9.96
C VAL A 146 -11.46 0.91 -10.53
N TYR A 147 -11.69 1.59 -11.63
CA TYR A 147 -10.71 2.41 -12.32
C TYR A 147 -10.90 3.87 -11.91
N VAL A 148 -9.82 4.57 -11.59
CA VAL A 148 -9.87 5.92 -11.03
C VAL A 148 -8.88 6.83 -11.73
N THR A 149 -9.18 8.13 -11.80
CA THR A 149 -8.23 9.12 -12.35
C THR A 149 -7.12 9.49 -11.35
N HIS A 150 -7.35 9.26 -10.06
CA HIS A 150 -6.37 9.47 -8.99
C HIS A 150 -6.44 8.33 -7.98
N THR A 151 -5.36 7.60 -7.76
CA THR A 151 -5.31 6.43 -6.85
C THR A 151 -5.51 6.81 -5.37
N GLY A 152 -5.19 8.05 -4.98
CA GLY A 152 -5.53 8.63 -3.67
C GLY A 152 -6.98 9.14 -3.55
N GLY A 153 -7.76 9.02 -4.63
CA GLY A 153 -9.11 9.56 -4.83
C GLY A 153 -9.19 11.06 -5.17
N PRO A 154 -10.36 11.72 -5.01
CA PRO A 154 -10.57 13.08 -5.49
C PRO A 154 -9.52 14.04 -4.90
N PRO A 155 -8.81 14.80 -5.73
CA PRO A 155 -7.94 15.86 -5.25
C PRO A 155 -8.79 16.98 -4.62
N ALA A 156 -8.15 17.99 -4.05
CA ALA A 156 -8.73 19.14 -3.34
C ALA A 156 -10.00 19.77 -3.92
N LYS A 157 -9.86 20.06 -5.22
CA LYS A 157 -10.57 21.07 -6.02
C LYS A 157 -10.42 20.73 -7.51
N GLY A 158 -9.86 19.55 -7.80
CA GLY A 158 -9.59 19.10 -9.16
C GLY A 158 -10.59 18.03 -9.57
N PRO A 159 -10.86 17.86 -10.85
CA PRO A 159 -11.87 16.94 -11.30
C PRO A 159 -11.46 15.48 -11.05
N TYR A 160 -12.44 14.62 -10.78
CA TYR A 160 -12.24 13.23 -10.39
C TYR A 160 -13.32 12.32 -10.95
N LEU A 161 -12.92 11.14 -11.41
CA LEU A 161 -13.78 10.15 -12.03
C LEU A 161 -13.40 8.75 -11.55
N GLU A 162 -14.39 7.98 -11.12
CA GLU A 162 -14.32 6.54 -10.88
C GLU A 162 -15.21 5.80 -11.88
N VAL A 163 -14.80 4.62 -12.32
CA VAL A 163 -15.58 3.76 -13.22
C VAL A 163 -15.46 2.31 -12.79
N SER A 164 -16.57 1.60 -12.79
CA SER A 164 -16.63 0.14 -12.65
C SER A 164 -17.45 -0.45 -13.79
N LEU A 165 -17.05 -1.62 -14.27
CA LEU A 165 -17.80 -2.42 -15.23
C LEU A 165 -18.46 -3.60 -14.52
N ALA A 166 -19.61 -4.07 -15.02
CA ALA A 166 -20.26 -5.27 -14.50
C ALA A 166 -19.51 -6.56 -14.92
N GLN A 167 -18.69 -6.46 -15.97
CA GLN A 167 -17.83 -7.51 -16.49
C GLN A 167 -16.69 -6.87 -17.30
N GLN A 168 -15.49 -7.46 -17.26
CA GLN A 168 -14.35 -7.03 -18.09
C GLN A 168 -14.25 -7.83 -19.38
N SER A 169 -14.67 -9.10 -19.33
CA SER A 169 -14.81 -9.97 -20.48
C SER A 169 -16.20 -9.78 -21.10
N VAL A 170 -16.26 -9.52 -22.40
CA VAL A 170 -17.50 -9.25 -23.13
C VAL A 170 -17.56 -9.98 -24.46
N HIS A 171 -18.76 -10.26 -24.94
CA HIS A 171 -18.97 -10.65 -26.33
C HIS A 171 -19.26 -9.43 -27.23
N PRO A 172 -18.80 -9.45 -28.50
CA PRO A 172 -19.24 -8.48 -29.50
C PRO A 172 -20.76 -8.40 -29.60
N GLY A 173 -21.31 -7.20 -29.73
CA GLY A 173 -22.76 -7.01 -29.89
C GLY A 173 -23.58 -7.11 -28.61
N GLU A 174 -22.97 -7.45 -27.46
CA GLU A 174 -23.69 -7.50 -26.19
C GLU A 174 -23.70 -6.14 -25.46
N PRO A 175 -24.71 -5.89 -24.63
CA PRO A 175 -24.71 -4.70 -23.82
C PRO A 175 -23.72 -4.79 -22.65
N LEU A 176 -22.88 -3.76 -22.50
CA LEU A 176 -22.02 -3.59 -21.35
C LEU A 176 -22.67 -2.64 -20.33
N ARG A 177 -22.86 -3.13 -19.10
CA ARG A 177 -23.29 -2.29 -17.97
C ARG A 177 -22.07 -1.73 -17.25
N ALA A 178 -22.13 -0.46 -16.90
CA ALA A 178 -21.08 0.24 -16.19
C ALA A 178 -21.69 1.28 -15.24
N SER A 179 -20.89 1.75 -14.30
CA SER A 179 -21.26 2.87 -13.44
C SER A 179 -20.06 3.78 -13.25
N ALA A 180 -20.31 5.08 -13.23
CA ALA A 180 -19.30 6.10 -12.95
C ALA A 180 -19.66 6.89 -11.69
N ALA A 181 -18.66 7.44 -11.01
CA ALA A 181 -18.87 8.38 -9.92
C ALA A 181 -17.94 9.58 -10.07
N LEU A 182 -18.46 10.77 -9.79
CA LEU A 182 -17.75 12.04 -9.97
C LEU A 182 -17.42 12.65 -8.61
N GLY A 183 -16.20 13.17 -8.45
CA GLY A 183 -15.77 13.84 -7.23
C GLY A 183 -15.69 15.35 -7.37
N ASN A 184 -15.75 16.06 -6.25
CA ASN A 184 -15.73 17.52 -6.15
C ASN A 184 -16.85 18.22 -6.93
N VAL A 185 -18.04 17.61 -7.01
CA VAL A 185 -19.17 18.14 -7.80
C VAL A 185 -19.68 19.50 -7.29
N SER A 186 -19.40 19.83 -6.02
CA SER A 186 -19.71 21.13 -5.42
C SER A 186 -18.82 22.28 -5.92
N THR A 187 -17.64 21.96 -6.46
CA THR A 187 -16.66 22.94 -6.96
C THR A 187 -16.32 22.76 -8.44
N THR A 188 -16.74 21.65 -9.04
CA THR A 188 -16.48 21.29 -10.43
C THR A 188 -17.79 20.99 -11.15
N THR A 189 -18.07 21.72 -12.22
CA THR A 189 -19.24 21.48 -13.07
C THR A 189 -18.90 20.46 -14.17
N TYR A 190 -19.46 19.26 -14.05
CA TYR A 190 -19.40 18.22 -15.07
C TYR A 190 -20.62 18.30 -15.99
N ARG A 191 -20.42 18.31 -17.29
CA ARG A 191 -21.52 18.47 -18.27
C ARG A 191 -22.03 17.14 -18.82
N LYS A 192 -21.12 16.19 -19.04
CA LYS A 192 -21.39 14.88 -19.65
C LYS A 192 -20.18 13.96 -19.44
N LEU A 193 -20.40 12.66 -19.57
CA LEU A 193 -19.32 11.70 -19.79
C LEU A 193 -19.29 11.33 -21.27
N LEU A 194 -18.09 11.37 -21.84
CA LEU A 194 -17.80 10.87 -23.18
C LEU A 194 -17.13 9.51 -23.02
N VAL A 195 -17.76 8.47 -23.57
CA VAL A 195 -17.22 7.11 -23.56
C VAL A 195 -16.82 6.73 -24.97
N ALA A 196 -15.58 6.28 -25.14
CA ALA A 196 -15.05 5.83 -26.41
C ALA A 196 -14.54 4.39 -26.28
N LEU A 197 -15.02 3.51 -27.16
CA LEU A 197 -14.40 2.20 -27.38
C LEU A 197 -13.24 2.42 -28.36
N VAL A 198 -12.03 2.06 -27.94
CA VAL A 198 -10.80 2.30 -28.68
C VAL A 198 -10.11 0.97 -28.94
N ALA A 199 -9.81 0.69 -30.20
CA ALA A 199 -8.94 -0.39 -30.61
C ALA A 199 -7.49 0.08 -30.51
N LEU A 200 -6.64 -0.71 -29.85
CA LEU A 200 -5.21 -0.50 -29.75
C LEU A 200 -4.50 -1.55 -30.61
N GLU A 201 -3.90 -1.08 -31.70
CA GLU A 201 -3.15 -1.89 -32.66
C GLU A 201 -1.66 -1.68 -32.42
N SER A 202 -0.99 -2.66 -31.82
CA SER A 202 0.44 -2.61 -31.51
C SER A 202 1.24 -3.40 -32.53
N ILE A 203 2.24 -2.77 -33.14
CA ILE A 203 3.14 -3.34 -34.13
C ILE A 203 4.58 -3.13 -33.64
N PRO A 204 5.37 -4.19 -33.41
CA PRO A 204 6.77 -4.05 -33.02
C PRO A 204 7.60 -3.38 -34.13
N LEU A 205 8.27 -2.29 -33.79
CA LEU A 205 9.33 -1.69 -34.60
C LEU A 205 10.66 -2.28 -34.11
N GLY A 206 11.43 -2.93 -34.98
CA GLY A 206 12.73 -3.49 -34.60
C GLY A 206 13.62 -2.48 -33.86
N LEU A 207 14.48 -2.98 -32.95
CA LEU A 207 15.22 -2.22 -31.92
C LEU A 207 14.38 -1.76 -30.70
N GLY A 208 13.40 -2.57 -30.29
CA GLY A 208 12.80 -2.50 -28.95
C GLY A 208 11.67 -1.49 -28.74
N GLY A 209 11.13 -0.89 -29.81
CA GLY A 209 9.96 -0.01 -29.74
C GLY A 209 8.69 -0.69 -30.25
N ASN A 210 7.52 -0.32 -29.72
CA ASN A 210 6.23 -0.69 -30.30
C ASN A 210 5.57 0.56 -30.88
N PHE A 211 5.13 0.48 -32.14
CA PHE A 211 4.19 1.45 -32.69
C PHE A 211 2.79 1.06 -32.25
N VAL A 212 2.15 1.91 -31.43
CA VAL A 212 0.77 1.69 -30.99
C VAL A 212 -0.11 2.70 -31.72
N ASN A 213 -0.94 2.22 -32.64
CA ASN A 213 -2.03 2.99 -33.20
C ASN A 213 -3.28 2.82 -32.33
N SER A 214 -3.99 3.92 -32.08
CA SER A 214 -5.26 3.88 -31.37
C SER A 214 -6.31 4.59 -32.20
N HIS A 215 -7.43 3.94 -32.49
CA HIS A 215 -8.54 4.58 -33.17
C HIS A 215 -9.86 4.26 -32.46
N THR A 216 -10.77 5.24 -32.46
CA THR A 216 -12.08 5.08 -31.83
C THR A 216 -13.02 4.32 -32.75
N VAL A 217 -13.56 3.20 -32.27
CA VAL A 217 -14.50 2.35 -33.01
C VAL A 217 -15.95 2.75 -32.74
N ALA A 218 -16.25 3.16 -31.50
CA ALA A 218 -17.58 3.64 -31.12
C ALA A 218 -17.49 4.73 -30.06
N ARG A 219 -18.50 5.62 -30.04
CA ARG A 219 -18.62 6.69 -29.05
C ARG A 219 -20.03 6.73 -28.49
N TRP A 220 -20.10 6.97 -27.19
CA TRP A 220 -21.34 7.22 -26.48
C TRP A 220 -21.21 8.48 -25.64
N ARG A 221 -22.35 9.11 -25.42
CA ARG A 221 -22.50 10.22 -24.49
C ARG A 221 -23.41 9.73 -23.37
N VAL A 222 -22.96 9.91 -22.14
CA VAL A 222 -23.78 9.70 -20.94
C VAL A 222 -24.01 11.07 -20.33
N ASP A 223 -25.27 11.45 -20.17
CA ASP A 223 -25.61 12.72 -19.53
C ASP A 223 -25.37 12.62 -18.03
N VAL A 224 -24.84 13.70 -17.45
CA VAL A 224 -24.61 13.84 -16.01
C VAL A 224 -25.81 14.60 -15.44
N PRO A 225 -26.62 14.01 -14.55
CA PRO A 225 -27.74 14.72 -13.91
C PRO A 225 -27.27 15.99 -13.19
N GLN A 226 -28.07 17.06 -13.25
CA GLN A 226 -27.70 18.36 -12.65
C GLN A 226 -27.60 18.30 -11.12
N ASP A 227 -28.29 17.35 -10.49
CA ASP A 227 -28.36 17.09 -9.06
C ASP A 227 -27.42 15.97 -8.61
N THR A 228 -26.47 15.56 -9.45
CA THR A 228 -25.48 14.52 -9.11
C THR A 228 -24.72 14.92 -7.85
N GLY A 229 -24.94 14.17 -6.77
CA GLY A 229 -24.26 14.33 -5.50
C GLY A 229 -22.80 13.86 -5.53
N GLU A 230 -22.04 14.24 -4.50
CA GLU A 230 -20.62 13.86 -4.38
C GLU A 230 -20.46 12.34 -4.42
N LEU A 231 -19.68 11.86 -5.39
CA LEU A 231 -19.44 10.44 -5.63
C LEU A 231 -20.73 9.61 -5.78
N GLN A 232 -21.84 10.22 -6.20
CA GLN A 232 -23.06 9.50 -6.50
C GLN A 232 -22.85 8.61 -7.75
N PRO A 233 -23.21 7.32 -7.70
CA PRO A 233 -23.15 6.44 -8.86
C PRO A 233 -24.08 6.90 -9.99
N ILE A 234 -23.54 6.90 -11.20
CA ILE A 234 -24.23 7.19 -12.45
C ILE A 234 -24.17 5.90 -13.27
N PRO A 235 -25.18 5.02 -13.18
CA PRO A 235 -25.23 3.80 -13.97
C PRO A 235 -25.57 4.11 -15.43
N PHE A 236 -24.95 3.38 -16.35
CA PHE A 236 -25.25 3.45 -17.78
C PHE A 236 -25.01 2.11 -18.47
N LYS A 237 -25.60 1.96 -19.65
CA LYS A 237 -25.52 0.76 -20.49
C LYS A 237 -25.02 1.17 -21.88
N LEU A 238 -24.03 0.47 -22.38
CA LEU A 238 -23.43 0.70 -23.69
C LEU A 238 -23.75 -0.49 -24.60
N GLN A 239 -24.27 -0.22 -25.78
CA GLN A 239 -24.48 -1.26 -26.79
C GLN A 239 -23.18 -1.44 -27.58
N LEU A 240 -22.45 -2.54 -27.36
CA LEU A 240 -21.18 -2.79 -28.05
C LEU A 240 -21.43 -3.11 -29.54
N PRO A 241 -20.53 -2.70 -30.47
CA PRO A 241 -20.64 -3.07 -31.87
C PRO A 241 -20.48 -4.58 -32.09
N ALA A 242 -21.35 -5.18 -32.91
CA ALA A 242 -21.22 -6.60 -33.29
C ALA A 242 -19.99 -6.89 -34.16
N ALA A 243 -19.44 -5.86 -34.82
CA ALA A 243 -18.28 -5.98 -35.71
C ALA A 243 -16.92 -5.99 -34.97
N MET A 244 -16.91 -5.97 -33.63
CA MET A 244 -15.67 -6.06 -32.85
C MET A 244 -15.00 -7.43 -33.09
N ALA A 245 -13.70 -7.43 -33.34
CA ALA A 245 -12.92 -8.66 -33.28
C ALA A 245 -12.41 -8.94 -31.86
N PRO A 246 -12.31 -10.21 -31.48
CA PRO A 246 -11.58 -10.64 -30.30
C PRO A 246 -10.14 -10.12 -30.30
N GLY A 247 -9.61 -9.82 -29.12
CA GLY A 247 -8.20 -9.44 -28.98
C GLY A 247 -7.27 -10.60 -29.35
N PHE A 248 -6.09 -10.30 -29.87
CA PHE A 248 -5.09 -11.32 -30.21
C PHE A 248 -3.67 -10.79 -30.06
N ARG A 249 -2.72 -11.71 -29.84
CA ARG A 249 -1.28 -11.41 -29.85
C ARG A 249 -0.56 -12.42 -30.74
N LEU A 250 0.04 -11.91 -31.81
CA LEU A 250 0.99 -12.62 -32.67
C LEU A 250 2.38 -12.01 -32.50
N HIS A 251 3.42 -12.70 -32.95
CA HIS A 251 4.79 -12.20 -32.86
C HIS A 251 4.96 -10.77 -33.43
N ARG A 252 4.22 -10.45 -34.50
CA ARG A 252 4.39 -9.17 -35.24
C ARG A 252 3.25 -8.17 -35.05
N ALA A 253 2.22 -8.50 -34.28
CA ALA A 253 1.09 -7.61 -34.07
C ALA A 253 0.23 -8.02 -32.86
N GLU A 254 -0.37 -7.04 -32.20
CA GLU A 254 -1.35 -7.24 -31.13
C GLU A 254 -2.53 -6.30 -31.31
N LEU A 255 -3.74 -6.83 -31.10
CA LEU A 255 -4.97 -6.07 -31.00
C LEU A 255 -5.53 -6.21 -29.58
N SER A 256 -5.75 -5.07 -28.91
CA SER A 256 -6.41 -5.00 -27.61
C SER A 256 -7.45 -3.88 -27.58
N TRP A 257 -8.36 -3.94 -26.61
CA TRP A 257 -9.48 -3.01 -26.50
C TRP A 257 -9.44 -2.24 -25.19
N ILE A 258 -9.78 -0.96 -25.24
CA ILE A 258 -10.01 -0.14 -24.05
C ILE A 258 -11.30 0.66 -24.20
N LEU A 259 -11.97 0.89 -23.07
CA LEU A 259 -12.94 1.95 -22.91
C LEU A 259 -12.25 3.16 -22.31
N GLN A 260 -12.24 4.26 -23.04
CA GLN A 260 -11.79 5.54 -22.54
C GLN A 260 -13.00 6.36 -22.11
N LEU A 261 -13.10 6.66 -20.82
CA LEU A 261 -14.14 7.52 -20.27
C LEU A 261 -13.54 8.86 -19.91
N THR A 262 -14.13 9.94 -20.41
CA THR A 262 -13.67 11.32 -20.20
C THR A 262 -14.83 12.13 -19.65
N ALA A 263 -14.65 12.78 -18.50
CA ALA A 263 -15.66 13.67 -17.96
C ALA A 263 -15.43 15.09 -18.50
N ASP A 264 -16.40 15.64 -19.22
CA ASP A 264 -16.33 16.99 -19.77
C ASP A 264 -16.56 18.02 -18.67
N VAL A 265 -15.56 18.86 -18.40
CA VAL A 265 -15.59 19.90 -17.36
C VAL A 265 -15.50 21.29 -17.97
N ALA A 266 -16.22 22.27 -17.39
CA ALA A 266 -16.37 23.58 -18.01
C ALA A 266 -15.10 24.46 -18.01
N TRP A 267 -14.20 24.32 -17.02
CA TRP A 267 -13.10 25.25 -16.77
C TRP A 267 -11.78 24.58 -16.33
N SER A 268 -11.60 23.29 -16.62
CA SER A 268 -10.44 22.50 -16.20
C SER A 268 -10.08 21.48 -17.28
N SER A 269 -8.96 20.76 -17.11
CA SER A 269 -8.67 19.58 -17.93
C SER A 269 -9.68 18.47 -17.66
N ASP A 270 -10.22 17.87 -18.72
CA ASP A 270 -11.14 16.74 -18.62
C ASP A 270 -10.44 15.51 -18.01
N PRO A 271 -10.86 15.02 -16.83
CA PRO A 271 -10.30 13.80 -16.28
C PRO A 271 -10.69 12.62 -17.17
N SER A 272 -9.72 11.77 -17.50
CA SER A 272 -9.94 10.60 -18.34
C SER A 272 -9.39 9.34 -17.70
N VAL A 273 -10.15 8.24 -17.78
CA VAL A 273 -9.72 6.91 -17.33
C VAL A 273 -9.81 5.92 -18.49
N ARG A 274 -8.82 5.04 -18.57
CA ARG A 274 -8.76 3.96 -19.57
C ARG A 274 -9.01 2.63 -18.87
N VAL A 275 -10.04 1.92 -19.31
CA VAL A 275 -10.48 0.65 -18.76
C VAL A 275 -10.20 -0.43 -19.80
N PRO A 276 -9.29 -1.39 -19.56
CA PRO A 276 -9.09 -2.54 -20.43
C PRO A 276 -10.40 -3.32 -20.60
N LEU A 277 -10.65 -3.78 -21.82
CA LEU A 277 -11.79 -4.61 -22.15
C LEU A 277 -11.28 -5.87 -22.84
N ASP A 278 -11.70 -7.03 -22.35
CA ASP A 278 -11.37 -8.30 -22.94
C ASP A 278 -12.53 -8.76 -23.82
N VAL A 279 -12.30 -8.87 -25.12
CA VAL A 279 -13.34 -9.20 -26.10
C VAL A 279 -13.19 -10.66 -26.46
N ARG A 280 -14.17 -11.47 -26.08
CA ARG A 280 -14.15 -12.92 -26.28
C ARG A 280 -15.11 -13.37 -27.40
N PRO A 281 -14.70 -14.36 -28.21
CA PRO A 281 -15.54 -14.86 -29.29
C PRO A 281 -16.71 -15.62 -28.68
N ARG A 282 -17.93 -15.33 -29.15
CA ARG A 282 -19.15 -15.98 -28.67
C ARG A 282 -19.31 -17.37 -29.28
N GLY A 283 -19.72 -18.36 -28.48
CA GLY A 283 -20.07 -19.69 -28.97
C GLY A 283 -21.40 -19.69 -29.74
N ALA A 284 -21.51 -20.54 -30.78
CA ALA A 284 -22.73 -20.66 -31.57
C ALA A 284 -23.92 -21.22 -30.75
N ASP A 285 -23.64 -22.01 -29.72
CA ASP A 285 -24.63 -22.67 -28.85
C ASP A 285 -24.77 -21.99 -27.47
N GLU A 286 -24.09 -20.86 -27.23
CA GLU A 286 -24.25 -20.13 -25.97
C GLU A 286 -25.62 -19.40 -25.94
N PRO A 287 -26.50 -19.74 -24.98
CA PRO A 287 -27.79 -19.05 -24.85
C PRO A 287 -27.56 -17.55 -24.66
N ASP A 288 -28.55 -16.73 -25.02
CA ASP A 288 -28.62 -15.32 -24.59
C ASP A 288 -28.74 -15.28 -23.06
N GLY A 289 -27.60 -15.46 -22.38
CA GLY A 289 -27.48 -15.47 -20.94
C GLY A 289 -26.83 -14.18 -20.49
N GLU A 290 -27.45 -13.48 -19.56
CA GLU A 290 -26.76 -12.41 -18.84
C GLU A 290 -25.64 -13.07 -18.03
N ALA A 291 -24.39 -12.85 -18.44
CA ALA A 291 -23.22 -13.11 -17.60
C ALA A 291 -23.49 -12.58 -16.19
N VAL A 292 -23.01 -13.28 -15.16
CA VAL A 292 -23.26 -12.90 -13.75
C VAL A 292 -22.73 -11.49 -13.52
N ALA A 293 -23.63 -10.51 -13.54
CA ALA A 293 -23.29 -9.11 -13.47
C ALA A 293 -22.69 -8.80 -12.11
N GLN A 294 -21.46 -8.32 -12.11
CA GLN A 294 -20.77 -7.95 -10.88
C GLN A 294 -21.37 -6.68 -10.30
N PRO A 295 -21.33 -6.51 -8.97
CA PRO A 295 -21.81 -5.31 -8.32
C PRO A 295 -21.03 -4.08 -8.83
N LEU A 296 -21.77 -3.11 -9.38
CA LEU A 296 -21.24 -1.84 -9.87
C LEU A 296 -20.94 -0.90 -8.68
N ALA A 297 -19.89 -1.22 -7.94
CA ALA A 297 -19.52 -0.51 -6.72
C ALA A 297 -18.54 0.64 -7.03
N VAL A 298 -19.06 1.82 -7.35
CA VAL A 298 -18.28 3.08 -7.44
C VAL A 298 -18.73 4.08 -6.38
N GLY A 299 -17.87 5.04 -6.05
CA GLY A 299 -18.25 6.19 -5.24
C GLY A 299 -18.89 5.82 -3.90
N SER A 300 -20.08 6.37 -3.62
CA SER A 300 -20.80 6.15 -2.37
C SER A 300 -21.30 4.72 -2.17
N ASP A 301 -21.62 3.99 -3.25
CA ASP A 301 -22.01 2.57 -3.18
C ASP A 301 -20.82 1.68 -2.81
N ARG A 302 -19.62 1.99 -3.35
CA ARG A 302 -18.38 1.34 -2.94
C ARG A 302 -18.08 1.56 -1.47
N LEU A 303 -18.19 2.82 -1.02
CA LEU A 303 -17.97 3.18 0.37
C LEU A 303 -18.98 2.47 1.29
N ARG A 304 -20.25 2.40 0.89
CA ARG A 304 -21.29 1.64 1.60
C ARG A 304 -20.89 0.17 1.77
N LEU A 305 -20.46 -0.51 0.69
CA LEU A 305 -20.03 -1.91 0.77
C LEU A 305 -18.84 -2.13 1.70
N ILE A 306 -17.82 -1.26 1.61
CA ILE A 306 -16.65 -1.31 2.51
C ILE A 306 -17.12 -1.18 3.96
N TRP A 307 -17.92 -0.16 4.28
CA TRP A 307 -18.33 0.11 5.64
C TRP A 307 -19.35 -0.88 6.19
N SER A 308 -20.25 -1.41 5.36
CA SER A 308 -21.13 -2.52 5.73
C SER A 308 -20.35 -3.80 6.05
N ASN A 309 -19.26 -4.09 5.33
CA ASN A 309 -18.41 -5.23 5.64
C ASN A 309 -17.60 -5.02 6.92
N VAL A 310 -17.06 -3.80 7.13
CA VAL A 310 -16.42 -3.42 8.40
C VAL A 310 -17.40 -3.59 9.55
N ALA A 311 -18.61 -3.01 9.44
CA ALA A 311 -19.65 -3.09 10.45
C ALA A 311 -19.96 -4.56 10.82
N ARG A 312 -20.23 -5.41 9.81
CA ARG A 312 -20.47 -6.85 10.00
C ARG A 312 -19.31 -7.55 10.71
N ALA A 313 -18.07 -7.29 10.30
CA ALA A 313 -16.88 -7.91 10.90
C ALA A 313 -16.66 -7.47 12.36
N THR A 314 -17.15 -6.29 12.73
CA THR A 314 -17.04 -5.71 14.07
C THR A 314 -18.27 -5.93 14.95
N GLY A 315 -19.31 -6.62 14.47
CA GLY A 315 -20.59 -6.78 15.21
C GLY A 315 -21.42 -5.49 15.32
N LEU A 316 -21.17 -4.53 14.42
CA LEU A 316 -21.87 -3.25 14.32
C LEU A 316 -22.79 -3.25 13.09
N GLU A 317 -23.74 -2.32 13.05
CA GLU A 317 -24.67 -2.11 11.94
C GLU A 317 -24.27 -0.88 11.11
N PHE A 318 -24.45 -0.92 9.80
CA PHE A 318 -24.26 0.26 8.94
C PHE A 318 -25.62 0.78 8.49
N VAL A 319 -26.03 1.95 9.00
CA VAL A 319 -27.35 2.58 8.76
C VAL A 319 -27.15 4.06 8.44
N ASP A 320 -27.80 4.56 7.39
CA ASP A 320 -27.77 5.97 6.96
C ASP A 320 -26.36 6.59 6.77
N GLY A 321 -25.40 5.80 6.29
CA GLY A 321 -24.02 6.29 6.11
C GLY A 321 -23.16 6.26 7.37
N GLN A 322 -23.66 5.70 8.47
CA GLN A 322 -23.00 5.63 9.76
C GLN A 322 -22.86 4.18 10.22
N ILE A 323 -21.76 3.85 10.87
CA ILE A 323 -21.61 2.60 11.63
C ILE A 323 -22.18 2.87 13.02
N ARG A 324 -23.20 2.12 13.41
CA ARG A 324 -23.86 2.19 14.72
C ARG A 324 -23.70 0.85 15.41
N GLY A 325 -23.65 0.84 16.73
CA GLY A 325 -23.81 -0.40 17.45
C GLY A 325 -23.78 -0.18 18.94
N VAL A 326 -23.71 -1.28 19.66
CA VAL A 326 -23.78 -1.29 21.12
C VAL A 326 -22.49 -1.89 21.65
N VAL A 327 -21.86 -1.22 22.61
CA VAL A 327 -20.66 -1.75 23.26
C VAL A 327 -21.07 -3.01 24.06
N PRO A 328 -20.50 -4.19 23.76
CA PRO A 328 -20.99 -5.48 24.28
C PRO A 328 -21.09 -5.60 25.81
N ASP A 329 -20.27 -4.82 26.54
CA ASP A 329 -20.21 -4.89 28.01
C ASP A 329 -20.96 -3.77 28.74
N THR A 330 -21.34 -2.69 28.05
CA THR A 330 -22.00 -1.53 28.68
C THR A 330 -23.41 -1.29 28.20
N GLY A 331 -23.84 -1.91 27.09
CA GLY A 331 -25.15 -1.64 26.49
C GLY A 331 -25.27 -0.23 25.88
N GLU A 332 -24.17 0.52 25.80
CA GLU A 332 -24.16 1.91 25.30
C GLU A 332 -24.13 1.97 23.78
N GLY A 333 -25.00 2.81 23.20
CA GLY A 333 -25.02 3.09 21.77
C GLY A 333 -23.82 3.95 21.35
N VAL A 334 -23.07 3.47 20.36
CA VAL A 334 -21.98 4.21 19.70
C VAL A 334 -22.37 4.50 18.26
N THR A 335 -22.11 5.74 17.81
CA THR A 335 -22.26 6.12 16.40
C THR A 335 -20.91 6.60 15.87
N LEU A 336 -20.46 5.97 14.79
CA LEU A 336 -19.27 6.32 14.02
C LEU A 336 -19.70 6.78 12.63
N GLU A 337 -19.61 8.09 12.37
CA GLU A 337 -19.83 8.66 11.05
C GLU A 337 -18.49 8.84 10.33
N LEU A 338 -18.28 8.15 9.22
CA LEU A 338 -17.05 8.24 8.43
C LEU A 338 -17.34 8.93 7.12
N ARG A 339 -17.02 10.23 7.06
CA ARG A 339 -17.16 11.04 5.83
C ARG A 339 -15.81 11.33 5.22
N ARG A 340 -15.78 11.47 3.89
CA ARG A 340 -14.58 11.98 3.21
C ARG A 340 -14.53 13.49 3.37
N GLY A 341 -13.37 14.03 3.72
CA GLY A 341 -13.11 15.47 3.79
C GLY A 341 -11.77 15.81 3.15
N HIS A 342 -11.43 17.08 3.08
CA HIS A 342 -10.14 17.54 2.55
C HIS A 342 -9.45 18.41 3.61
N ASP A 343 -8.11 18.39 3.64
CA ASP A 343 -7.38 19.40 4.42
C ASP A 343 -7.29 20.75 3.72
N ASP A 344 -6.72 21.75 4.40
CA ASP A 344 -6.55 23.11 3.87
C ASP A 344 -5.70 23.16 2.59
N ASN A 345 -5.00 22.07 2.27
CA ASN A 345 -4.19 21.90 1.07
C ASN A 345 -4.80 20.88 0.11
N GLY A 346 -6.03 20.46 0.39
CA GLY A 346 -6.81 19.71 -0.53
C GLY A 346 -6.50 18.23 -0.65
N ARG A 347 -5.81 17.64 0.33
CA ARG A 347 -5.59 16.19 0.34
C ARG A 347 -6.83 15.50 0.88
N ALA A 348 -7.31 14.47 0.18
CA ALA A 348 -8.41 13.64 0.66
C ALA A 348 -8.08 13.02 2.02
N ARG A 349 -9.04 13.05 2.94
CA ARG A 349 -8.96 12.50 4.29
C ARG A 349 -10.26 11.79 4.64
N VAL A 350 -10.16 10.82 5.54
CA VAL A 350 -11.33 10.23 6.21
C VAL A 350 -11.53 10.99 7.51
N VAL A 351 -12.70 11.59 7.68
CA VAL A 351 -13.14 12.27 8.89
C VAL A 351 -14.11 11.33 9.59
N GLY A 352 -13.68 10.73 10.69
CA GLY A 352 -14.53 9.92 11.57
C GLY A 352 -15.09 10.78 12.69
N ARG A 353 -16.40 10.82 12.92
CA ARG A 353 -17.01 11.39 14.11
C ARG A 353 -17.48 10.24 14.98
N LEU A 354 -16.97 10.16 16.20
CA LEU A 354 -17.35 9.16 17.18
C LEU A 354 -18.17 9.85 18.28
N GLU A 355 -19.40 9.39 18.48
CA GLU A 355 -20.31 9.96 19.48
C GLU A 355 -20.75 8.91 20.49
N PHE A 356 -20.73 9.33 21.76
CA PHE A 356 -21.27 8.57 22.90
C PHE A 356 -22.39 9.39 23.55
N PRO A 357 -23.64 9.26 23.06
CA PRO A 357 -24.75 10.12 23.48
C PRO A 357 -25.05 10.08 24.99
N SER A 358 -24.80 8.94 25.65
CA SER A 358 -24.95 8.78 27.12
C SER A 358 -23.92 9.56 27.93
N LEU A 359 -22.75 9.84 27.35
CA LEU A 359 -21.61 10.50 28.02
C LEU A 359 -21.51 11.99 27.69
N GLY A 360 -22.28 12.50 26.72
CA GLY A 360 -22.21 13.89 26.27
C GLY A 360 -20.90 14.26 25.56
N VAL A 361 -20.11 13.26 25.13
CA VAL A 361 -18.79 13.46 24.50
C VAL A 361 -18.88 13.19 23.00
N GLY A 362 -18.49 14.18 22.20
CA GLY A 362 -18.25 14.05 20.76
C GLY A 362 -16.79 14.27 20.43
N LEU A 363 -16.09 13.24 19.95
CA LEU A 363 -14.69 13.35 19.52
C LEU A 363 -14.64 13.60 18.01
N ARG A 364 -14.07 14.75 17.61
CA ARG A 364 -13.77 15.11 16.22
C ARG A 364 -12.25 15.09 16.01
N PRO A 365 -11.69 14.13 15.27
CA PRO A 365 -10.28 14.15 14.90
C PRO A 365 -10.06 15.21 13.81
N HIS A 366 -9.30 16.26 14.14
CA HIS A 366 -8.72 17.19 13.17
C HIS A 366 -7.21 17.24 13.39
N ARG A 367 -6.41 17.22 12.30
CA ARG A 367 -4.97 17.48 12.39
C ARG A 367 -4.59 18.61 11.44
N ALA A 368 -4.21 19.76 12.01
CA ALA A 368 -3.62 20.90 11.32
C ALA A 368 -2.18 20.58 10.90
N ARG A 369 -1.75 21.12 9.75
CA ARG A 369 -0.41 20.93 9.17
C ARG A 369 0.65 21.77 9.89
N ARG A 370 1.90 21.26 9.88
CA ARG A 370 3.10 22.08 9.71
C ARG A 370 3.97 21.42 8.63
N THR A 371 4.38 22.19 7.63
CA THR A 371 5.11 21.73 6.44
C THR A 371 6.60 22.10 6.46
N LEU A 372 7.34 21.34 5.64
CA LEU A 372 8.55 21.65 4.86
C LEU A 372 9.94 21.35 5.42
N LEU A 373 10.18 21.22 6.72
CA LEU A 373 11.41 20.60 7.25
C LEU A 373 11.11 19.88 8.57
N GLY A 374 11.02 18.55 8.53
CA GLY A 374 10.70 17.71 9.69
C GLY A 374 9.82 16.54 9.29
N GLY A 375 10.42 15.56 8.61
CA GLY A 375 9.77 14.31 8.25
C GLY A 375 9.28 13.58 9.50
N PHE A 376 8.07 13.04 9.42
CA PHE A 376 7.58 12.03 10.34
C PHE A 376 7.25 10.80 9.51
N ASP A 377 8.02 9.74 9.76
CA ASP A 377 7.80 8.38 9.30
C ASP A 377 7.11 7.62 10.46
N PRO A 378 5.84 7.19 10.31
CA PRO A 378 5.18 6.36 11.31
C PRO A 378 5.54 4.89 11.06
N ARG A 379 6.43 4.39 11.92
CA ARG A 379 6.64 2.96 12.19
C ARG A 379 5.31 2.21 12.26
N LEU A 380 5.18 1.19 11.44
CA LEU A 380 4.17 0.15 11.55
C LEU A 380 4.86 -1.21 11.46
N ALA A 381 4.61 -2.04 12.48
CA ALA A 381 4.97 -3.44 12.67
C ALA A 381 6.42 -3.75 13.06
N ALA A 382 6.74 -3.62 14.35
CA ALA A 382 7.56 -4.65 15.01
C ALA A 382 6.57 -5.65 15.63
N ARG A 383 6.48 -6.85 15.02
CA ARG A 383 5.86 -8.01 15.65
C ARG A 383 6.95 -8.72 16.44
N ASP A 384 6.61 -9.06 17.69
CA ASP A 384 7.25 -10.07 18.54
C ASP A 384 8.77 -9.93 18.81
N PRO A 385 9.19 -9.59 20.04
CA PRO A 385 10.60 -9.55 20.46
C PRO A 385 11.38 -10.85 20.19
N ALA A 386 10.71 -12.01 20.13
CA ALA A 386 11.36 -13.28 19.85
C ALA A 386 11.98 -13.36 18.43
N GLN A 387 11.58 -12.46 17.50
CA GLN A 387 12.13 -12.43 16.14
C GLN A 387 13.26 -11.40 15.93
N SER A 388 13.39 -10.37 16.77
CA SER A 388 14.47 -9.38 16.63
C SER A 388 15.78 -9.86 17.27
N GLU A 389 15.70 -10.66 18.34
CA GLU A 389 16.88 -11.14 19.09
C GLU A 389 17.84 -11.99 18.27
N ARG A 390 17.33 -12.55 17.17
CA ARG A 390 18.00 -13.53 16.32
C ARG A 390 18.49 -12.93 14.99
N LEU A 391 17.98 -11.75 14.60
CA LEU A 391 18.42 -10.99 13.42
C LEU A 391 19.77 -10.29 13.66
N ASP A 392 20.01 -9.87 14.90
CA ASP A 392 21.05 -8.90 15.25
C ASP A 392 22.45 -9.51 15.43
N ALA A 393 22.55 -10.82 15.72
CA ALA A 393 23.85 -11.48 15.90
C ALA A 393 24.53 -11.87 14.57
N GLU A 394 23.77 -11.96 13.47
CA GLU A 394 24.16 -12.75 12.30
C GLU A 394 24.24 -11.94 10.98
N LEU A 395 23.70 -10.71 10.92
CA LEU A 395 23.66 -9.86 9.71
C LEU A 395 24.90 -8.99 9.47
N GLY A 396 26.00 -9.27 10.19
CA GLY A 396 27.31 -8.67 9.87
C GLY A 396 27.84 -9.04 8.47
N ALA A 397 27.30 -10.11 7.87
CA ALA A 397 27.52 -10.52 6.48
C ALA A 397 26.22 -10.40 5.67
N ALA A 398 26.31 -10.00 4.40
CA ALA A 398 25.14 -9.85 3.53
C ALA A 398 24.47 -11.21 3.25
N LEU A 399 23.22 -11.39 3.67
CA LEU A 399 22.47 -12.66 3.56
C LEU A 399 21.31 -12.55 2.58
N THR A 400 21.03 -13.62 1.84
CA THR A 400 19.76 -13.75 1.11
C THR A 400 18.59 -13.95 2.09
N ALA A 401 17.36 -13.72 1.63
CA ALA A 401 16.17 -13.99 2.44
C ALA A 401 16.07 -15.46 2.89
N ALA A 402 16.57 -16.40 2.08
CA ALA A 402 16.61 -17.82 2.42
C ALA A 402 17.63 -18.14 3.52
N GLU A 403 18.83 -17.57 3.43
CA GLU A 403 19.88 -17.71 4.44
C GLU A 403 19.45 -17.09 5.78
N ALA A 404 18.85 -15.89 5.74
CA ALA A 404 18.31 -15.23 6.93
C ALA A 404 17.17 -16.06 7.55
N ALA A 405 16.23 -16.57 6.73
CA ALA A 405 15.13 -17.38 7.20
C ALA A 405 15.57 -18.68 7.87
N ALA A 406 16.60 -19.34 7.34
CA ALA A 406 17.18 -20.54 7.93
C ALA A 406 17.82 -20.28 9.30
N ARG A 407 18.52 -19.15 9.47
CA ARG A 407 19.15 -18.78 10.75
C ARG A 407 18.13 -18.40 11.82
N LEU A 408 17.03 -17.78 11.40
CA LEU A 408 15.96 -17.33 12.28
C LEU A 408 14.92 -18.41 12.61
N ASP A 409 14.98 -19.54 11.89
CA ASP A 409 13.97 -20.61 11.95
C ASP A 409 12.57 -20.10 11.56
N VAL A 410 12.46 -19.43 10.41
CA VAL A 410 11.20 -18.87 9.88
C VAL A 410 11.03 -19.19 8.39
N GLN A 411 9.84 -18.93 7.84
CA GLN A 411 9.57 -19.14 6.41
C GLN A 411 10.12 -17.99 5.55
N PRO A 412 10.92 -18.27 4.51
CA PRO A 412 11.55 -17.23 3.67
C PRO A 412 10.53 -16.34 2.95
N ALA A 413 9.42 -16.93 2.46
CA ALA A 413 8.35 -16.18 1.80
C ALA A 413 7.64 -15.17 2.73
N LYS A 414 7.68 -15.41 4.05
CA LYS A 414 7.10 -14.49 5.06
C LYS A 414 8.11 -13.46 5.55
N LEU A 415 9.39 -13.83 5.60
CA LEU A 415 10.47 -12.94 6.00
C LEU A 415 10.82 -11.91 4.91
N GLN A 416 10.79 -12.31 3.64
CA GLN A 416 11.24 -11.48 2.53
C GLN A 416 10.51 -10.10 2.43
N PRO A 417 9.18 -10.00 2.57
CA PRO A 417 8.51 -8.70 2.60
C PRO A 417 8.98 -7.79 3.74
N LEU A 418 9.28 -8.34 4.91
CA LEU A 418 9.81 -7.60 6.06
C LEU A 418 11.21 -7.06 5.76
N LEU A 419 12.10 -7.87 5.15
CA LEU A 419 13.44 -7.42 4.80
C LEU A 419 13.43 -6.23 3.82
N TYR A 420 12.55 -6.26 2.80
CA TYR A 420 12.38 -5.12 1.89
C TYR A 420 11.73 -3.90 2.55
N ALA A 421 10.83 -4.09 3.51
CA ALA A 421 10.29 -2.99 4.31
C ALA A 421 11.39 -2.33 5.14
N LEU A 422 12.28 -3.12 5.76
CA LEU A 422 13.43 -2.62 6.52
C LEU A 422 14.47 -1.91 5.64
N VAL A 423 14.64 -2.33 4.38
CA VAL A 423 15.44 -1.59 3.39
C VAL A 423 14.82 -0.24 3.09
N THR A 424 13.50 -0.20 2.87
CA THR A 424 12.77 1.05 2.60
C THR A 424 12.81 2.01 3.80
N ALA A 425 12.83 1.46 5.02
CA ALA A 425 13.02 2.21 6.26
C ALA A 425 14.48 2.65 6.52
N GLY A 426 15.43 2.32 5.63
CA GLY A 426 16.84 2.68 5.76
C GLY A 426 17.62 1.89 6.83
N LEU A 427 17.04 0.82 7.37
CA LEU A 427 17.68 -0.02 8.40
C LEU A 427 18.53 -1.13 7.79
N LEU A 428 18.15 -1.61 6.60
CA LEU A 428 18.93 -2.55 5.80
C LEU A 428 19.33 -1.94 4.45
N ALA A 429 20.40 -2.44 3.87
CA ALA A 429 20.74 -2.26 2.46
C ALA A 429 20.53 -3.58 1.72
N VAL A 430 20.16 -3.50 0.44
CA VAL A 430 20.06 -4.67 -0.44
C VAL A 430 20.93 -4.51 -1.68
N ALA A 431 21.76 -5.51 -1.95
CA ALA A 431 22.59 -5.61 -3.16
C ALA A 431 22.62 -7.07 -3.60
N ASP A 432 22.39 -7.34 -4.89
CA ASP A 432 22.38 -8.69 -5.48
C ASP A 432 21.50 -9.69 -4.71
N GLY A 433 20.34 -9.22 -4.21
CA GLY A 433 19.39 -10.04 -3.44
C GLY A 433 19.85 -10.39 -2.02
N ARG A 434 20.93 -9.80 -1.53
CA ARG A 434 21.47 -9.96 -0.17
C ARG A 434 21.23 -8.71 0.66
N PHE A 435 20.83 -8.91 1.92
CA PHE A 435 20.49 -7.89 2.90
C PHE A 435 21.59 -7.76 3.94
N ALA A 436 21.97 -6.53 4.28
CA ALA A 436 22.94 -6.23 5.33
C ALA A 436 22.51 -5.00 6.14
N ASN A 437 22.98 -4.87 7.37
CA ASN A 437 22.71 -3.68 8.18
C ASN A 437 23.29 -2.42 7.52
N THR A 438 22.54 -1.32 7.57
CA THR A 438 23.14 0.01 7.33
C THR A 438 24.06 0.41 8.48
N ALA A 439 24.90 1.43 8.28
CA ALA A 439 25.78 1.92 9.34
C ALA A 439 25.02 2.36 10.61
N GLU A 440 23.82 2.92 10.44
CA GLU A 440 22.96 3.33 11.56
C GLU A 440 22.43 2.12 12.33
N ALA A 441 21.86 1.12 11.63
CA ALA A 441 21.38 -0.10 12.27
C ALA A 441 22.51 -0.88 12.95
N ALA A 442 23.70 -0.96 12.32
CA ALA A 442 24.87 -1.61 12.89
C ALA A 442 25.35 -0.95 14.19
N GLU A 443 25.20 0.37 14.32
CA GLU A 443 25.63 1.12 15.49
C GLU A 443 24.63 1.06 16.65
N PHE A 444 23.33 1.19 16.34
CA PHE A 444 22.29 1.39 17.36
C PHE A 444 21.43 0.15 17.62
N LEU A 445 21.35 -0.80 16.70
CA LEU A 445 20.45 -1.96 16.82
C LEU A 445 21.18 -3.28 17.04
N VAL A 446 22.52 -3.30 17.07
CA VAL A 446 23.29 -4.52 17.37
C VAL A 446 23.51 -4.66 18.89
N LYS A 447 22.89 -5.68 19.49
CA LYS A 447 23.01 -6.02 20.91
C LYS A 447 24.49 -6.19 21.29
N GLY A 448 24.90 -5.63 22.42
CA GLY A 448 26.29 -5.65 22.92
C GLY A 448 27.19 -4.53 22.40
N ARG A 449 26.74 -3.70 21.43
CA ARG A 449 27.45 -2.46 21.08
C ARG A 449 27.21 -1.37 22.14
N PRO A 450 28.20 -0.47 22.39
CA PRO A 450 28.06 0.58 23.41
C PRO A 450 26.88 1.55 23.21
N ARG A 451 26.36 1.68 21.99
CA ARG A 451 25.24 2.56 21.63
C ARG A 451 23.95 1.79 21.32
N TYR A 452 23.84 0.52 21.69
CA TYR A 452 22.63 -0.28 21.48
C TYR A 452 21.40 0.35 22.16
N ILE A 453 20.32 0.54 21.40
CA ILE A 453 19.04 1.11 21.87
C ILE A 453 17.88 0.12 21.82
N GLY A 454 18.08 -1.09 21.29
CA GLY A 454 17.00 -2.08 21.12
C GLY A 454 16.40 -2.57 22.44
N GLY A 455 17.09 -2.38 23.57
CA GLY A 455 16.57 -2.68 24.91
C GLY A 455 15.32 -1.88 25.29
N ALA A 456 15.06 -0.74 24.64
CA ALA A 456 13.86 0.05 24.87
C ALA A 456 12.60 -0.51 24.18
N HIS A 457 12.73 -1.52 23.31
CA HIS A 457 11.62 -2.08 22.54
C HIS A 457 10.52 -2.68 23.43
N SER A 458 10.88 -3.42 24.48
CA SER A 458 9.91 -3.99 25.42
C SER A 458 9.02 -2.90 26.02
N ALA A 459 9.64 -1.84 26.54
CA ALA A 459 8.91 -0.69 27.08
C ALA A 459 7.98 -0.04 26.03
N TYR A 460 8.41 0.08 24.76
CA TYR A 460 7.53 0.60 23.70
C TYR A 460 6.38 -0.35 23.32
N SER A 461 6.61 -1.66 23.34
CA SER A 461 5.59 -2.68 23.09
C SER A 461 4.52 -2.70 24.19
N ASP A 462 4.97 -2.58 25.44
CA ASP A 462 4.08 -2.51 26.61
C ASP A 462 3.26 -1.22 26.59
N LEU A 463 3.91 -0.09 26.29
CA LEU A 463 3.24 1.20 26.09
C LEU A 463 2.25 1.17 24.93
N TRP A 464 2.57 0.49 23.82
CA TRP A 464 1.64 0.35 22.70
C TRP A 464 0.42 -0.47 23.12
N SER A 465 0.64 -1.61 23.78
CA SER A 465 -0.44 -2.46 24.29
C SER A 465 -1.32 -1.71 25.29
N SER A 466 -0.72 -0.89 26.17
CA SER A 466 -1.46 -0.09 27.16
C SER A 466 -2.43 0.91 26.50
N THR A 467 -2.08 1.47 25.33
CA THR A 467 -2.98 2.41 24.62
C THR A 467 -4.31 1.78 24.22
N MET A 468 -4.37 0.46 24.03
CA MET A 468 -5.61 -0.25 23.71
C MET A 468 -6.61 -0.20 24.87
N HIS A 469 -6.16 0.11 26.09
CA HIS A 469 -7.02 0.23 27.27
C HIS A 469 -7.48 1.66 27.59
N THR A 470 -7.08 2.66 26.80
CA THR A 470 -7.33 4.10 27.06
C THR A 470 -8.79 4.42 27.39
N ALA A 471 -9.74 3.87 26.62
CA ALA A 471 -11.16 4.13 26.83
C ALA A 471 -11.64 3.62 28.20
N GLN A 472 -11.17 2.43 28.60
CA GLN A 472 -11.55 1.80 29.86
C GLN A 472 -10.87 2.49 31.06
N SER A 473 -9.61 2.91 30.93
CA SER A 473 -8.90 3.69 31.94
C SER A 473 -9.61 5.02 32.21
N ILE A 474 -10.02 5.73 31.16
CA ILE A 474 -10.79 6.99 31.31
C ILE A 474 -12.15 6.74 31.97
N ARG A 475 -12.88 5.69 31.57
CA ARG A 475 -14.22 5.40 32.09
C ARG A 475 -14.21 5.03 33.58
N THR A 476 -13.24 4.22 33.98
CA THR A 476 -13.13 3.73 35.36
C THR A 476 -12.39 4.70 36.28
N GLY A 477 -11.60 5.61 35.71
CA GLY A 477 -10.68 6.48 36.46
C GLY A 477 -9.47 5.74 37.03
N VAL A 478 -9.21 4.49 36.60
CA VAL A 478 -8.13 3.63 37.12
C VAL A 478 -7.31 3.08 35.94
N PRO A 479 -5.97 3.08 36.00
CA PRO A 479 -5.11 2.54 34.95
C PRO A 479 -5.37 1.05 34.72
N GLN A 480 -5.71 0.67 33.48
CA GLN A 480 -6.03 -0.71 33.12
C GLN A 480 -4.82 -1.56 32.70
N ALA A 481 -3.67 -0.92 32.49
CA ALA A 481 -2.40 -1.57 32.21
C ALA A 481 -1.36 -1.12 33.25
N ARG A 482 -1.79 -1.04 34.52
CA ARG A 482 -1.00 -0.47 35.62
C ARG A 482 0.37 -1.15 35.74
N HIS A 483 1.43 -0.35 35.77
CA HIS A 483 2.74 -0.83 36.19
C HIS A 483 2.81 -0.81 37.71
N ASP A 484 2.72 -1.99 38.33
CA ASP A 484 2.94 -2.14 39.77
C ASP A 484 4.36 -2.64 40.03
N PHE A 485 5.29 -1.70 40.16
CA PHE A 485 6.70 -1.98 40.47
C PHE A 485 6.91 -2.73 41.80
N SER A 486 5.91 -2.76 42.69
CA SER A 486 5.98 -3.51 43.95
C SER A 486 5.69 -5.00 43.80
N GLN A 487 5.00 -5.40 42.72
CA GLN A 487 4.61 -6.78 42.43
C GLN A 487 5.41 -7.42 41.30
N MET A 488 6.23 -6.65 40.59
CA MET A 488 7.13 -7.18 39.55
C MET A 488 8.15 -8.15 40.15
N SER A 489 8.41 -9.26 39.46
CA SER A 489 9.54 -10.11 39.81
C SER A 489 10.86 -9.35 39.62
N GLN A 490 11.91 -9.75 40.35
CA GLN A 490 13.24 -9.13 40.22
C GLN A 490 13.78 -9.19 38.79
N ALA A 491 13.47 -10.26 38.04
CA ALA A 491 13.87 -10.39 36.64
C ALA A 491 13.16 -9.38 35.73
N GLU A 492 11.84 -9.20 35.89
CA GLU A 492 11.05 -8.23 35.12
C GLU A 492 11.46 -6.78 35.44
N LEU A 493 11.65 -6.49 36.73
CA LEU A 493 12.10 -5.18 37.19
C LEU A 493 13.49 -4.85 36.63
N SER A 494 14.43 -5.81 36.68
CA SER A 494 15.78 -5.66 36.13
C SER A 494 15.76 -5.42 34.61
N ALA A 495 14.97 -6.20 33.86
CA ALA A 495 14.81 -6.04 32.42
C ALA A 495 14.22 -4.67 32.05
N PHE A 496 13.18 -4.22 32.75
CA PHE A 496 12.57 -2.91 32.55
C PHE A 496 13.57 -1.78 32.80
N ILE A 497 14.23 -1.79 33.95
CA ILE A 497 15.17 -0.73 34.37
C ILE A 497 16.36 -0.64 33.39
N ARG A 498 17.00 -1.78 33.08
CA ARG A 498 18.16 -1.83 32.16
C ARG A 498 17.78 -1.44 30.74
N GLY A 499 16.53 -1.68 30.32
CA GLY A 499 16.01 -1.23 29.03
C GLY A 499 16.02 0.30 28.84
N LEU A 500 16.05 1.08 29.93
CA LEU A 500 16.03 2.55 29.91
C LEU A 500 17.43 3.20 29.94
N ASP A 501 18.51 2.42 30.06
CA ASP A 501 19.89 2.88 30.29
C ASP A 501 20.46 3.74 29.17
N ALA A 502 20.21 3.35 27.92
CA ALA A 502 20.71 4.09 26.76
C ALA A 502 20.19 5.54 26.77
N GLY A 503 18.94 5.73 27.20
CA GLY A 503 18.34 7.05 27.40
C GLY A 503 18.99 7.82 28.55
N ALA A 504 19.35 7.15 29.65
CA ALA A 504 20.01 7.77 30.81
C ALA A 504 21.40 8.32 30.44
N GLY A 505 22.21 7.52 29.73
CA GLY A 505 23.52 7.97 29.24
C GLY A 505 23.44 9.11 28.20
N ALA A 506 22.39 9.13 27.38
CA ALA A 506 22.13 10.25 26.46
C ALA A 506 21.76 11.54 27.22
N THR A 507 20.96 11.43 28.29
CA THR A 507 20.64 12.55 29.18
C THR A 507 21.90 13.09 29.87
N ALA A 508 22.77 12.23 30.39
CA ALA A 508 24.04 12.63 31.00
C ALA A 508 24.90 13.51 30.06
N ARG A 509 25.12 13.04 28.82
CA ARG A 509 25.86 13.82 27.79
C ARG A 509 25.19 15.14 27.46
N ARG A 510 23.85 15.18 27.48
CA ARG A 510 23.10 16.42 27.22
C ARG A 510 23.25 17.41 28.36
N LEU A 511 23.15 16.96 29.61
CA LEU A 511 23.36 17.80 30.78
C LEU A 511 24.77 18.39 30.78
N ASP A 512 25.80 17.57 30.57
CA ASP A 512 27.19 18.03 30.47
C ASP A 512 27.37 19.09 29.38
N LYS A 513 26.83 18.84 28.19
CA LYS A 513 26.91 19.78 27.07
C LYS A 513 26.20 21.12 27.36
N THR A 514 25.11 21.12 28.11
CA THR A 514 24.28 22.32 28.33
C THR A 514 24.71 23.10 29.57
N PHE A 515 25.14 22.43 30.64
CA PHE A 515 25.34 23.03 31.96
C PHE A 515 26.76 22.84 32.53
N ASP A 516 27.67 22.26 31.75
CA ASP A 516 29.04 21.90 32.15
C ASP A 516 29.07 21.16 33.49
N MET A 517 28.76 19.86 33.46
CA MET A 517 28.57 19.09 34.69
C MET A 517 29.90 18.85 35.45
N LYS A 518 31.04 19.17 34.84
CA LYS A 518 32.39 19.03 35.42
C LYS A 518 32.64 19.96 36.62
N ARG A 519 31.82 21.01 36.78
CA ARG A 519 31.94 21.93 37.93
C ARG A 519 31.42 21.35 39.25
N PHE A 520 30.60 20.30 39.20
CA PHE A 520 30.05 19.65 40.39
C PHE A 520 30.99 18.56 40.90
N ARG A 521 31.03 18.36 42.23
CA ARG A 521 31.84 17.31 42.88
C ARG A 521 30.98 16.21 43.47
N HIS A 522 29.81 16.57 44.00
CA HIS A 522 28.86 15.63 44.59
C HIS A 522 27.49 15.75 43.92
N LEU A 523 27.05 14.71 43.20
CA LEU A 523 25.77 14.69 42.49
C LEU A 523 24.83 13.62 43.05
N LEU A 524 23.57 13.97 43.23
CA LEU A 524 22.49 13.04 43.56
C LEU A 524 21.69 12.73 42.28
N ASP A 525 21.66 11.45 41.88
CA ASP A 525 20.73 10.93 40.87
C ASP A 525 19.50 10.40 41.62
N ALA A 526 18.49 11.25 41.77
CA ALA A 526 17.29 11.00 42.55
C ALA A 526 16.26 10.25 41.69
N GLY A 527 15.99 8.98 42.04
CA GLY A 527 15.20 8.06 41.22
C GLY A 527 15.95 7.61 39.96
N GLY A 528 17.23 7.26 40.11
CA GLY A 528 18.15 7.00 39.00
C GLY A 528 18.01 5.63 38.30
N GLY A 529 17.11 4.76 38.75
CA GLY A 529 16.89 3.42 38.21
C GLY A 529 18.15 2.56 38.26
N SER A 530 18.71 2.21 37.11
CA SER A 530 19.97 1.47 37.00
C SER A 530 21.19 2.24 37.49
N GLY A 531 21.07 3.55 37.72
CA GLY A 531 22.20 4.46 37.92
C GLY A 531 22.89 4.84 36.61
N GLY A 532 22.30 4.53 35.45
CA GLY A 532 22.92 4.79 34.14
C GLY A 532 23.29 6.26 33.90
N LEU A 533 22.56 7.22 34.48
CA LEU A 533 22.89 8.64 34.40
C LEU A 533 24.08 8.98 35.29
N ALA A 534 24.08 8.57 36.57
CA ALA A 534 25.20 8.73 37.48
C ALA A 534 26.50 8.09 36.94
N ILE A 535 26.43 6.85 36.46
CA ILE A 535 27.55 6.12 35.83
C ILE A 535 28.10 6.90 34.63
N ALA A 536 27.22 7.37 33.74
CA ALA A 536 27.65 8.11 32.56
C ALA A 536 28.28 9.46 32.90
N LEU A 537 27.73 10.20 33.86
CA LEU A 537 28.32 11.47 34.32
C LEU A 537 29.67 11.25 35.03
N ALA A 538 29.81 10.21 35.85
CA ALA A 538 31.08 9.87 36.49
C ALA A 538 32.19 9.50 35.46
N LYS A 539 31.82 8.88 34.33
CA LYS A 539 32.75 8.65 33.21
C LYS A 539 33.14 9.94 32.48
N LEU A 540 32.20 10.86 32.28
CA LEU A 540 32.43 12.13 31.59
C LEU A 540 33.19 13.16 32.44
N CYS A 541 33.00 13.11 33.76
CA CYS A 541 33.52 14.05 34.74
C CYS A 541 34.38 13.27 35.76
N PRO A 542 35.72 13.17 35.56
CA PRO A 542 36.58 12.31 36.37
C PRO A 542 36.60 12.58 37.88
N ASP A 543 36.25 13.81 38.27
CA ASP A 543 36.26 14.20 39.68
C ASP A 543 34.88 14.14 40.36
N LEU A 544 33.83 13.76 39.61
CA LEU A 544 32.47 13.69 40.14
C LEU A 544 32.27 12.41 40.98
N ARG A 545 31.74 12.53 42.19
CA ARG A 545 31.16 11.43 42.94
C ARG A 545 29.65 11.53 42.87
N ALA A 546 28.97 10.42 42.63
CA ALA A 546 27.52 10.39 42.51
C ALA A 546 26.90 9.43 43.53
N SER A 547 25.71 9.77 44.01
CA SER A 547 24.85 8.87 44.78
C SER A 547 23.56 8.64 44.01
N VAL A 548 23.14 7.39 43.85
CA VAL A 548 21.85 7.04 43.23
C VAL A 548 20.86 6.75 44.36
N ALA A 549 19.84 7.59 44.51
CA ALA A 549 18.78 7.39 45.50
C ALA A 549 17.61 6.64 44.87
N GLU A 550 17.32 5.44 45.38
CA GLU A 550 16.29 4.55 44.83
C GLU A 550 15.54 3.76 45.91
N LEU A 551 14.36 3.25 45.55
CA LEU A 551 13.58 2.38 46.44
C LEU A 551 14.32 1.06 46.71
N PRO A 552 14.13 0.39 47.87
CA PRO A 552 14.91 -0.80 48.24
C PRO A 552 14.90 -1.94 47.21
N ASN A 553 13.76 -2.17 46.55
CA ASN A 553 13.61 -3.18 45.51
C ASN A 553 14.40 -2.85 44.23
N VAL A 554 14.47 -1.56 43.86
CA VAL A 554 15.22 -1.06 42.69
C VAL A 554 16.71 -0.96 42.99
N ALA A 555 17.07 -0.52 44.18
CA ALA A 555 18.46 -0.35 44.63
C ALA A 555 19.31 -1.62 44.50
N THR A 556 18.69 -2.81 44.60
CA THR A 556 19.36 -4.08 44.34
C THR A 556 19.89 -4.15 42.90
N VAL A 557 19.04 -3.88 41.91
CA VAL A 557 19.42 -3.82 40.48
C VAL A 557 20.41 -2.70 40.23
N THR A 558 20.23 -1.54 40.87
CA THR A 558 21.15 -0.39 40.75
C THR A 558 22.58 -0.78 41.17
N ARG A 559 22.75 -1.49 42.29
CA ARG A 559 24.07 -1.94 42.77
C ARG A 559 24.76 -2.89 41.79
N GLU A 560 24.00 -3.81 41.19
CA GLU A 560 24.52 -4.71 40.15
C GLU A 560 25.05 -3.90 38.95
N CYS A 561 24.24 -2.98 38.41
CA CYS A 561 24.63 -2.13 37.29
C CYS A 561 25.86 -1.27 37.61
N VAL A 562 25.93 -0.71 38.82
CA VAL A 562 27.10 0.07 39.28
C VAL A 562 28.35 -0.81 39.37
N ALA A 563 28.24 -2.00 39.95
CA ALA A 563 29.35 -2.95 40.06
C ALA A 563 29.85 -3.39 38.67
N GLU A 564 28.94 -3.74 37.76
CA GLU A 564 29.26 -4.10 36.36
C GLU A 564 29.97 -2.95 35.61
N SER A 565 29.67 -1.70 35.97
CA SER A 565 30.31 -0.54 35.35
C SER A 565 31.74 -0.28 35.82
N GLY A 566 32.18 -0.92 36.91
CA GLY A 566 33.49 -0.72 37.53
C GLY A 566 33.65 0.60 38.30
N LEU A 567 32.54 1.30 38.59
CA LEU A 567 32.57 2.64 39.22
C LEU A 567 32.09 2.66 40.68
N GLY A 568 32.06 1.53 41.37
CA GLY A 568 31.56 1.44 42.76
C GLY A 568 32.30 2.33 43.77
N GLU A 569 33.54 2.76 43.52
CA GLU A 569 34.24 3.72 44.38
C GLU A 569 33.77 5.18 44.19
N ARG A 570 33.04 5.46 43.11
CA ARG A 570 32.62 6.81 42.70
C ARG A 570 31.11 6.97 42.57
N VAL A 571 30.37 5.87 42.45
CA VAL A 571 28.92 5.85 42.40
C VAL A 571 28.42 4.98 43.55
N ASP A 572 27.78 5.63 44.53
CA ASP A 572 27.16 4.95 45.67
C ASP A 572 25.65 4.77 45.43
N VAL A 573 25.03 3.80 46.11
CA VAL A 573 23.59 3.53 46.02
C VAL A 573 22.95 3.70 47.38
N VAL A 574 22.01 4.64 47.48
CA VAL A 574 21.31 5.01 48.70
C VAL A 574 19.86 4.54 48.59
N GLU A 575 19.41 3.76 49.58
CA GLU A 575 17.99 3.40 49.69
C GLU A 575 17.20 4.57 50.26
N ALA A 576 16.29 5.15 49.46
CA ALA A 576 15.48 6.28 49.86
C ALA A 576 14.14 6.33 49.12
N ASP A 577 13.07 6.61 49.86
CA ASP A 577 11.80 7.05 49.29
C ASP A 577 11.77 8.59 49.28
N LEU A 578 11.97 9.17 48.09
CA LEU A 578 12.00 10.62 47.89
C LEU A 578 10.68 11.30 48.27
N VAL A 579 9.56 10.60 48.22
CA VAL A 579 8.27 11.17 48.63
C VAL A 579 8.19 11.26 50.15
N ALA A 580 8.75 10.29 50.88
CA ALA A 580 8.65 10.19 52.33
C ALA A 580 9.64 11.11 53.07
N ALA A 581 10.91 11.18 52.62
CA ALA A 581 11.94 11.95 53.31
C ALA A 581 13.09 12.39 52.38
N PRO A 582 13.87 13.42 52.77
CA PRO A 582 15.12 13.78 52.12
C PRO A 582 16.13 12.61 52.16
N PRO A 583 16.81 12.31 51.04
CA PRO A 583 17.92 11.37 51.06
C PRO A 583 19.10 11.95 51.87
N PRO A 584 19.89 11.11 52.55
CA PRO A 584 21.03 11.57 53.34
C PRO A 584 22.13 12.15 52.44
N GLY A 585 22.90 13.08 53.01
CA GLY A 585 24.06 13.70 52.37
C GLY A 585 23.89 15.18 52.06
N ALA A 586 24.93 15.77 51.48
CA ALA A 586 24.94 17.13 50.96
C ALA A 586 25.53 17.10 49.54
N TYR A 587 24.80 17.65 48.58
CA TYR A 587 25.13 17.55 47.15
C TYR A 587 25.21 18.93 46.51
N ASP A 588 26.10 19.08 45.53
CA ASP A 588 26.23 20.31 44.74
C ASP A 588 25.25 20.33 43.57
N ALA A 589 24.79 19.14 43.13
CA ALA A 589 23.79 18.97 42.09
C ALA A 589 22.83 17.82 42.39
N VAL A 590 21.58 17.96 41.98
CA VAL A 590 20.59 16.87 41.99
C VAL A 590 19.90 16.77 40.64
N VAL A 591 19.73 15.54 40.15
CA VAL A 591 19.02 15.26 38.90
C VAL A 591 17.85 14.34 39.19
N LEU A 592 16.65 14.75 38.77
CA LEU A 592 15.45 13.91 38.76
C LEU A 592 15.05 13.62 37.31
N ARG A 593 15.43 12.45 36.80
CA ARG A 593 15.13 12.06 35.42
C ARG A 593 13.89 11.16 35.38
N SER A 594 12.82 11.63 34.73
CA SER A 594 11.58 10.88 34.50
C SER A 594 10.86 10.43 35.79
N VAL A 595 11.15 11.08 36.93
CA VAL A 595 10.57 10.75 38.24
C VAL A 595 9.25 11.49 38.48
N LEU A 596 9.23 12.82 38.37
CA LEU A 596 8.06 13.61 38.79
C LEU A 596 6.79 13.31 37.98
N GLN A 597 6.95 12.89 36.73
CA GLN A 597 5.84 12.54 35.82
C GLN A 597 5.12 11.22 36.16
N VAL A 598 5.70 10.38 37.02
CA VAL A 598 5.05 9.13 37.47
C VAL A 598 4.33 9.28 38.81
N LEU A 599 4.48 10.44 39.45
CA LEU A 599 3.92 10.78 40.76
C LEU A 599 2.68 11.67 40.63
N SER A 600 1.79 11.62 41.61
CA SER A 600 0.73 12.63 41.75
C SER A 600 1.33 14.03 42.00
N PRO A 601 0.59 15.13 41.80
CA PRO A 601 1.10 16.48 42.04
C PRO A 601 1.68 16.69 43.44
N ALA A 602 1.00 16.17 44.47
CA ALA A 602 1.43 16.30 45.85
C ALA A 602 2.72 15.52 46.12
N GLN A 603 2.82 14.31 45.57
CA GLN A 603 4.02 13.47 45.68
C GLN A 603 5.18 14.05 44.87
N ALA A 604 4.94 14.58 43.67
CA ALA A 604 5.95 15.24 42.85
C ALA A 604 6.54 16.47 43.58
N ALA A 605 5.67 17.29 44.17
CA ALA A 605 6.10 18.42 44.99
C ALA A 605 6.90 17.97 46.22
N ALA A 606 6.48 16.90 46.91
CA ALA A 606 7.22 16.34 48.04
C ALA A 606 8.60 15.81 47.64
N ALA A 607 8.66 14.99 46.59
CA ALA A 607 9.90 14.43 46.05
C ALA A 607 10.89 15.53 45.64
N LEU A 608 10.42 16.59 44.97
CA LEU A 608 11.27 17.72 44.62
C LEU A 608 11.78 18.46 45.86
N ARG A 609 10.91 18.76 46.84
CA ARG A 609 11.33 19.43 48.08
C ARG A 609 12.39 18.62 48.83
N HIS A 610 12.21 17.31 48.93
CA HIS A 610 13.14 16.41 49.60
C HIS A 610 14.48 16.29 48.84
N ALA A 611 14.44 16.23 47.51
CA ALA A 611 15.65 16.28 46.68
C ALA A 611 16.41 17.61 46.85
N VAL A 612 15.70 18.75 46.88
CA VAL A 612 16.29 20.08 47.10
C VAL A 612 16.80 20.25 48.54
N ALA A 613 16.17 19.62 49.52
CA ALA A 613 16.66 19.63 50.91
C ALA A 613 18.08 19.04 51.03
N ALA A 614 18.41 18.04 50.21
CA ALA A 614 19.73 17.42 50.15
C ALA A 614 20.80 18.26 49.42
N LEU A 615 20.42 19.33 48.71
CA LEU A 615 21.39 20.25 48.10
C LEU A 615 22.08 21.13 49.14
N ALA A 616 23.37 21.38 48.97
CA ALA A 616 24.08 22.45 49.65
C ALA A 616 23.57 23.84 49.19
N PRO A 617 23.73 24.92 49.99
CA PRO A 617 23.47 26.28 49.52
C PRO A 617 24.25 26.59 48.22
N GLY A 618 23.58 27.18 47.23
CA GLY A 618 24.14 27.39 45.89
C GLY A 618 24.15 26.16 44.99
N GLY A 619 23.70 24.99 45.48
CA GLY A 619 23.57 23.78 44.68
C GLY A 619 22.46 23.86 43.63
N GLU A 620 22.54 23.03 42.60
CA GLU A 620 21.66 23.11 41.43
C GLU A 620 20.75 21.88 41.26
N CYS A 621 19.51 22.11 40.86
CA CYS A 621 18.51 21.07 40.62
C CYS A 621 18.15 21.00 39.14
N PHE A 622 18.14 19.79 38.59
CA PHE A 622 17.78 19.48 37.21
C PHE A 622 16.64 18.46 37.19
N VAL A 623 15.46 18.84 36.69
CA VAL A 623 14.40 17.88 36.38
C VAL A 623 14.40 17.63 34.89
N VAL A 624 14.55 16.38 34.48
CA VAL A 624 14.56 15.97 33.06
C VAL A 624 13.38 15.06 32.79
N GLY A 625 12.43 15.48 31.97
CA GLY A 625 11.22 14.70 31.73
C GLY A 625 10.38 15.21 30.57
N ARG A 626 9.22 14.58 30.35
CA ARG A 626 8.19 15.12 29.47
C ARG A 626 7.53 16.30 30.17
N MET A 627 7.54 17.46 29.51
CA MET A 627 6.93 18.68 30.05
C MET A 627 6.03 19.28 28.98
N LEU A 628 4.79 19.59 29.36
CA LEU A 628 3.86 20.32 28.52
C LEU A 628 4.12 21.82 28.66
N ASP A 629 3.79 22.59 27.63
CA ASP A 629 3.49 24.00 27.83
C ASP A 629 2.16 24.16 28.58
N ASP A 630 1.86 25.39 29.01
CA ASP A 630 0.67 25.65 29.81
C ASP A 630 -0.64 25.48 29.01
N SER A 631 -0.57 25.41 27.68
CA SER A 631 -1.73 25.08 26.85
C SER A 631 -2.11 23.59 26.97
N ARG A 632 -1.19 22.73 27.43
CA ARG A 632 -1.28 21.26 27.40
C ARG A 632 -1.37 20.66 26.00
N LEU A 633 -1.17 21.47 24.95
CA LEU A 633 -1.26 21.04 23.54
C LEU A 633 0.12 20.89 22.88
N ALA A 634 1.20 21.33 23.52
CA ALA A 634 2.55 21.18 23.00
C ALA A 634 3.56 20.83 24.11
N PRO A 635 4.71 20.22 23.77
CA PRO A 635 5.03 19.62 22.47
C PRO A 635 4.19 18.36 22.21
N LEU A 636 3.85 18.12 20.95
CA LEU A 636 2.91 17.06 20.56
C LEU A 636 3.32 15.67 21.05
N ASP A 637 4.62 15.37 21.07
CA ASP A 637 5.12 14.08 21.55
C ASP A 637 4.89 13.90 23.06
N ALA A 638 4.97 14.98 23.85
CA ALA A 638 4.64 14.92 25.27
C ALA A 638 3.14 14.73 25.47
N VAL A 639 2.30 15.38 24.66
CA VAL A 639 0.84 15.16 24.67
C VAL A 639 0.49 13.71 24.34
N ALA A 640 1.10 13.14 23.29
CA ALA A 640 0.85 11.77 22.86
C ALA A 640 1.26 10.75 23.93
N VAL A 641 2.44 10.92 24.52
CA VAL A 641 2.90 10.05 25.61
C VAL A 641 2.05 10.23 26.87
N ASN A 642 1.49 11.41 27.11
CA ASN A 642 0.60 11.64 28.25
C ASN A 642 -0.67 10.78 28.20
N VAL A 643 -1.18 10.50 27.00
CA VAL A 643 -2.29 9.54 26.80
C VAL A 643 -1.88 8.12 27.18
N MET A 644 -0.60 7.78 27.07
CA MET A 644 -0.11 6.47 27.54
C MET A 644 -0.05 6.45 29.07
N PHE A 645 0.41 7.52 29.71
CA PHE A 645 0.59 7.60 31.16
C PHE A 645 -0.68 7.30 31.96
N LEU A 646 -1.85 7.74 31.49
CA LEU A 646 -3.13 7.44 32.14
C LEU A 646 -3.46 5.93 32.20
N ASN A 647 -2.84 5.12 31.33
CA ASN A 647 -3.08 3.68 31.29
C ASN A 647 -2.18 2.90 32.25
N VAL A 648 -1.04 3.47 32.62
CA VAL A 648 0.01 2.79 33.38
C VAL A 648 0.20 3.33 34.79
N TYR A 649 -0.08 4.61 35.03
CA TYR A 649 0.11 5.24 36.33
C TYR A 649 -1.23 5.59 36.98
N GLU A 650 -1.30 5.46 38.31
CA GLU A 650 -2.49 5.77 39.10
C GLU A 650 -2.84 7.28 39.04
N ALA A 651 -1.81 8.13 39.10
CA ALA A 651 -1.96 9.59 39.11
C ALA A 651 -0.89 10.34 38.29
N GLY A 652 0.08 9.63 37.72
CA GLY A 652 1.19 10.22 36.97
C GLY A 652 0.75 10.74 35.60
N GLN A 653 1.24 11.91 35.23
CA GLN A 653 1.04 12.52 33.92
C GLN A 653 2.21 13.46 33.58
N ALA A 654 2.29 13.89 32.31
CA ALA A 654 3.14 14.99 31.91
C ALA A 654 2.56 16.32 32.44
N TRP A 655 3.32 16.98 33.31
CA TRP A 655 2.96 18.25 33.93
C TRP A 655 3.38 19.46 33.07
N THR A 656 2.71 20.59 33.26
CA THR A 656 2.99 21.85 32.57
C THR A 656 4.22 22.55 33.14
N GLU A 657 4.80 23.45 32.36
CA GLU A 657 5.91 24.28 32.82
C GLU A 657 5.55 25.13 34.05
N SER A 658 4.34 25.71 34.11
CA SER A 658 3.87 26.43 35.30
C SER A 658 3.78 25.54 36.55
N GLU A 659 3.35 24.28 36.42
CA GLU A 659 3.31 23.34 37.54
C GLU A 659 4.74 23.04 38.05
N TYR A 660 5.69 22.77 37.16
CA TYR A 660 7.10 22.61 37.55
C TYR A 660 7.69 23.86 38.19
N ARG A 661 7.43 25.06 37.63
CA ARG A 661 7.89 26.34 38.21
C ARG A 661 7.35 26.53 39.62
N GLY A 662 6.06 26.27 39.83
CA GLY A 662 5.44 26.34 41.14
C GLY A 662 6.08 25.39 42.16
N TRP A 663 6.40 24.15 41.76
CA TRP A 663 7.11 23.22 42.64
C TRP A 663 8.55 23.65 42.94
N PHE A 664 9.27 24.21 41.95
CA PHE A 664 10.63 24.73 42.15
C PHE A 664 10.62 25.91 43.15
N GLU A 665 9.69 26.85 42.98
CA GLU A 665 9.53 27.99 43.90
C GLU A 665 9.17 27.54 45.32
N GLN A 666 8.24 26.60 45.47
CA GLN A 666 7.87 26.01 46.76
C GLN A 666 9.02 25.25 47.43
N ALA A 667 9.95 24.71 46.64
CA ALA A 667 11.17 24.07 47.13
C ALA A 667 12.30 25.06 47.45
N GLY A 668 12.11 26.36 47.22
CA GLY A 668 13.13 27.38 47.48
C GLY A 668 14.18 27.51 46.38
N LEU A 669 13.88 27.04 45.16
CA LEU A 669 14.75 27.21 44.00
C LEU A 669 14.46 28.55 43.28
N SER A 670 15.52 29.18 42.83
CA SER A 670 15.51 30.44 42.08
C SER A 670 16.14 30.26 40.69
N GLY A 671 15.94 31.22 39.78
CA GLY A 671 16.52 31.16 38.43
C GLY A 671 15.89 30.06 37.54
N ASN A 672 14.64 29.71 37.83
CA ASN A 672 13.92 28.60 37.22
C ASN A 672 13.82 28.75 35.70
N THR A 673 14.51 27.90 34.93
CA THR A 673 14.52 27.96 33.45
C THR A 673 14.22 26.59 32.82
N ARG A 674 13.48 26.61 31.71
CA ARG A 674 13.20 25.42 30.91
C ARG A 674 14.04 25.44 29.64
N THR A 675 14.72 24.33 29.36
CA THR A 675 15.39 24.06 28.09
C THR A 675 14.69 22.91 27.36
N PRO A 676 13.97 23.18 26.26
CA PRO A 676 13.34 22.13 25.46
C PRO A 676 14.35 21.17 24.81
N LEU A 677 14.00 19.89 24.74
CA LEU A 677 14.77 18.83 24.09
C LEU A 677 13.93 18.09 23.05
N ALA A 678 14.61 17.28 22.24
CA ALA A 678 13.97 16.47 21.20
C ALA A 678 12.92 15.48 21.77
N GLY A 679 11.96 15.15 20.92
CA GLY A 679 10.93 14.17 21.20
C GLY A 679 9.92 14.60 22.25
N GLY A 680 9.94 15.83 22.79
CA GLY A 680 9.06 16.29 23.88
C GLY A 680 9.66 16.25 25.29
N TYR A 681 10.96 15.97 25.43
CA TYR A 681 11.67 16.13 26.70
C TYR A 681 11.96 17.62 26.98
N SER A 682 12.22 17.96 28.22
CA SER A 682 12.75 19.26 28.64
C SER A 682 13.62 19.09 29.88
N ILE A 683 14.55 20.04 30.09
CA ILE A 683 15.31 20.20 31.32
C ILE A 683 14.76 21.42 32.03
N MET A 684 14.22 21.25 33.23
CA MET A 684 13.92 22.35 34.14
C MET A 684 15.08 22.49 35.11
N HIS A 685 15.63 23.69 35.23
CA HIS A 685 16.82 24.00 36.02
C HIS A 685 16.54 25.12 37.02
N GLY A 686 17.08 25.02 38.23
CA GLY A 686 17.00 26.04 39.26
C GLY A 686 18.12 25.89 40.29
N VAL A 687 18.38 26.96 41.04
CA VAL A 687 19.48 27.07 42.01
C VAL A 687 18.92 27.27 43.42
N LYS A 688 19.44 26.51 44.39
CA LYS A 688 19.09 26.66 45.80
C LYS A 688 19.74 27.92 46.38
N GLY A 689 18.90 28.78 46.96
CA GLY A 689 19.32 30.02 47.62
C GLY A 689 20.19 29.83 48.85
#